data_AF-A0A0W0VX34-F1
#
_entry.id   AF-A0A0W0VX34-F1
#
_cell.length_a   1.000
_cell.length_b   1.000
_cell.length_c   1.000
_cell.angle_alpha   90.00
_cell.angle_beta   90.00
_cell.angle_gamma   90.00
#
_symmetry.space_group_name_H-M   'P 1'
#
loop_
_entity.id
_entity.type
_entity.pdbx_description
1 polymer ?
#
loop_
_entity_poly.entity_id
_entity_poly.type
_entity_poly.pdbx_seq_one_letter_code
_entity_poly.pdbx_strand_id
1 'polypeptide(L)'
;MISYNTKTARLMLWKQRLKNFNDTDREPLKAHLLSLLSNPKYDPETRWQNFNTERAKLLGEEHNQGWSWTPHFNWLWTILYYLSFTLIKINPQPGSRLRQFLAEEPEIDIKEVTPDATTSISDEVNLTDDAFEHSLFFKPEEALADLHTRIERLKAPKSEYDPKEIEVAIERLDAIKLRLAPQVYRDYLDTLFTRAPRECLNHFYSVYLADLKSHPYEPHQAIEYYLMARTLLNVFVLRGKKIDDVEEINPILYDIQKLVILLSWKTKKDSDPLLALASVPKETSDAIDAIYSGKTSSSQKKTKRRDQETSLKDKILKELQDKMGEKRFQSKSRSYDFPHRVLADMYEELKVDNHPLLIQFVRLACENLLFAYVQGKGEGTWKEGYMSYDTLHFLVKNILNAWPQKFNFFNQDKGVLLNPYSHGSSFFVNYRLAEKITAEVLLQAAVVPAWGLDVALKCCKEYLKNKALEPQELDWILARVRHVYPELVEPLKYIFTEVKIHGTEQLAVWAKSTPSNSQSDQIIKAIENALEEAKSAGLNVEKQYKAYQEALQDFYNLLNHCQLSNEELTVASKELLPKLKLCIKDELYAQWKDQIKTLQRGAMKEQQLNSSHVPTSQGGIFTPKDKQPTGADTSSHSQGPEYH
;
A
#
# COMPACT_ATOMS: atom_id res chain seq x y z
N MET A 1 -19.14 7.26 21.50
CA MET A 1 -19.90 6.58 20.45
C MET A 1 -19.55 5.10 20.42
N ILE A 2 -20.51 4.21 20.17
CA ILE A 2 -20.30 2.75 20.01
C ILE A 2 -19.85 2.44 18.58
N SER A 3 -18.71 1.77 18.41
CA SER A 3 -18.23 1.34 17.09
C SER A 3 -18.89 0.03 16.63
N TYR A 4 -19.17 -0.06 15.32
CA TYR A 4 -19.67 -1.27 14.71
C TYR A 4 -18.60 -2.35 14.70
N ASN A 5 -18.96 -3.53 15.19
CA ASN A 5 -18.26 -4.78 14.91
C ASN A 5 -19.29 -5.92 14.99
N THR A 6 -18.97 -7.10 14.44
CA THR A 6 -19.91 -8.23 14.37
C THR A 6 -20.44 -8.65 15.74
N LYS A 7 -19.64 -8.53 16.81
CA LYS A 7 -20.04 -8.90 18.17
C LYS A 7 -20.99 -7.88 18.79
N THR A 8 -20.69 -6.59 18.65
CA THR A 8 -21.57 -5.50 19.09
C THR A 8 -22.89 -5.53 18.31
N ALA A 9 -22.85 -5.80 17.00
CA ALA A 9 -24.05 -5.97 16.18
C ALA A 9 -24.92 -7.13 16.69
N ARG A 10 -24.32 -8.29 16.98
CA ARG A 10 -25.02 -9.43 17.61
C ARG A 10 -25.67 -9.04 18.94
N LEU A 11 -24.95 -8.36 19.82
CA LEU A 11 -25.48 -7.90 21.10
C LEU A 11 -26.68 -6.95 20.92
N MET A 12 -26.57 -6.00 20.00
CA MET A 12 -27.64 -5.04 19.71
C MET A 12 -28.87 -5.70 19.09
N LEU A 13 -28.68 -6.60 18.13
CA LEU A 13 -29.76 -7.39 17.52
C LEU A 13 -30.47 -8.22 18.57
N TRP A 14 -29.74 -8.99 19.39
CA TRP A 14 -30.33 -9.77 20.48
C TRP A 14 -31.10 -8.89 21.47
N LYS A 15 -30.54 -7.74 21.85
CA LYS A 15 -31.19 -6.79 22.75
C LYS A 15 -32.49 -6.27 22.17
N GLN A 16 -32.51 -5.88 20.89
CA GLN A 16 -33.71 -5.39 20.22
C GLN A 16 -34.75 -6.51 20.06
N ARG A 17 -34.33 -7.69 19.59
CA ARG A 17 -35.18 -8.87 19.44
C ARG A 17 -35.85 -9.21 20.77
N LEU A 18 -35.08 -9.33 21.86
CA LEU A 18 -35.60 -9.65 23.19
C LEU A 18 -36.51 -8.54 23.75
N LYS A 19 -36.23 -7.27 23.48
CA LYS A 19 -37.13 -6.16 23.87
C LYS A 19 -38.48 -6.24 23.15
N ASN A 20 -38.47 -6.55 21.86
CA ASN A 20 -39.67 -6.61 21.02
C ASN A 20 -40.45 -7.92 21.20
N PHE A 21 -39.88 -8.91 21.87
CA PHE A 21 -40.53 -10.18 22.14
C PHE A 21 -41.49 -10.07 23.33
N ASN A 22 -42.78 -9.90 23.03
CA ASN A 22 -43.84 -9.76 24.03
C ASN A 22 -44.54 -11.08 24.41
N ASP A 23 -44.14 -12.18 23.78
CA ASP A 23 -44.88 -13.44 23.85
C ASP A 23 -44.23 -14.45 24.83
N THR A 24 -44.16 -14.09 26.12
CA THR A 24 -43.64 -15.00 27.16
C THR A 24 -44.19 -14.72 28.56
N ASP A 25 -44.49 -15.80 29.28
CA ASP A 25 -44.84 -15.74 30.71
C ASP A 25 -43.60 -15.67 31.63
N ARG A 26 -42.38 -15.63 31.07
CA ARG A 26 -41.09 -15.63 31.80
C ARG A 26 -40.43 -14.26 31.82
N GLU A 27 -41.19 -13.21 32.11
CA GLU A 27 -40.71 -11.83 32.17
C GLU A 27 -39.47 -11.62 33.08
N PRO A 28 -39.35 -12.25 34.27
CA PRO A 28 -38.13 -12.12 35.09
C PRO A 28 -36.87 -12.65 34.41
N LEU A 29 -36.99 -13.75 33.66
CA LEU A 29 -35.87 -14.35 32.94
C LEU A 29 -35.48 -13.53 31.70
N LYS A 30 -36.47 -13.01 30.98
CA LYS A 30 -36.27 -12.05 29.89
C LYS A 30 -35.57 -10.79 30.40
N ALA A 31 -36.01 -10.24 31.53
CA ALA A 31 -35.36 -9.10 32.18
C ALA A 31 -33.91 -9.42 32.58
N HIS A 32 -33.63 -10.61 33.10
CA HIS A 32 -32.27 -11.06 33.40
C HIS A 32 -31.40 -11.11 32.13
N LEU A 33 -31.86 -11.74 31.05
CA LEU A 33 -31.12 -11.79 29.77
C LEU A 33 -30.87 -10.39 29.19
N LEU A 34 -31.87 -9.51 29.24
CA LEU A 34 -31.72 -8.10 28.84
C LEU A 34 -30.71 -7.36 29.72
N SER A 35 -30.64 -7.68 31.01
CA SER A 35 -29.65 -7.11 31.92
C SER A 35 -28.22 -7.54 31.56
N LEU A 36 -28.01 -8.79 31.16
CA LEU A 36 -26.70 -9.29 30.70
C LEU A 36 -26.22 -8.55 29.44
N LEU A 37 -27.13 -8.32 28.49
CA LEU A 37 -26.84 -7.59 27.24
C LEU A 37 -26.61 -6.08 27.46
N SER A 38 -27.24 -5.51 28.48
CA SER A 38 -27.24 -4.05 28.73
C SER A 38 -26.31 -3.59 29.84
N ASN A 39 -25.60 -4.50 30.52
CA ASN A 39 -24.79 -4.14 31.69
C ASN A 39 -23.55 -3.31 31.30
N PRO A 40 -23.49 -2.01 31.65
CA PRO A 40 -22.38 -1.14 31.23
C PRO A 40 -21.07 -1.45 31.96
N LYS A 41 -21.09 -2.26 33.04
CA LYS A 41 -19.88 -2.63 33.80
C LYS A 41 -18.99 -3.63 33.06
N TYR A 42 -19.53 -4.33 32.06
CA TYR A 42 -18.82 -5.36 31.31
C TYR A 42 -18.55 -4.87 29.88
N ASP A 43 -17.34 -5.17 29.38
CA ASP A 43 -17.00 -4.95 27.98
C ASP A 43 -17.90 -5.82 27.06
N PRO A 44 -17.99 -5.50 25.75
CA PRO A 44 -18.81 -6.27 24.82
C PRO A 44 -18.51 -7.77 24.78
N GLU A 45 -17.26 -8.19 24.92
CA GLU A 45 -16.88 -9.62 24.90
C GLU A 45 -17.45 -10.33 26.12
N THR A 46 -17.22 -9.76 27.31
CA THR A 46 -17.72 -10.31 28.56
C THR A 46 -19.26 -10.35 28.57
N ARG A 47 -19.93 -9.31 28.04
CA ARG A 47 -21.40 -9.32 27.90
C ARG A 47 -21.89 -10.43 26.99
N TRP A 48 -21.24 -10.61 25.84
CA TRP A 48 -21.59 -11.65 24.87
C TRP A 48 -21.39 -13.05 25.44
N GLN A 49 -20.26 -13.29 26.12
CA GLN A 49 -19.98 -14.55 26.79
C GLN A 49 -21.01 -14.85 27.87
N ASN A 50 -21.28 -13.90 28.78
CA ASN A 50 -22.27 -14.08 29.83
C ASN A 50 -23.66 -14.37 29.28
N PHE A 51 -24.09 -13.62 28.25
CA PHE A 51 -25.36 -13.86 27.57
C PHE A 51 -25.41 -15.25 26.94
N ASN A 52 -24.37 -15.68 26.23
CA ASN A 52 -24.32 -16.98 25.58
C ASN A 52 -24.24 -18.14 26.56
N THR A 53 -23.49 -18.00 27.65
CA THR A 53 -23.46 -19.00 28.72
C THR A 53 -24.87 -19.21 29.27
N GLU A 54 -25.60 -18.13 29.53
CA GLU A 54 -26.96 -18.24 30.07
C GLU A 54 -27.96 -18.73 29.02
N ARG A 55 -27.84 -18.29 27.76
CA ARG A 55 -28.59 -18.82 26.62
C ARG A 55 -28.36 -20.31 26.44
N ALA A 56 -27.10 -20.78 26.49
CA ALA A 56 -26.75 -22.18 26.33
C ALA A 56 -27.30 -23.05 27.47
N LYS A 57 -27.25 -22.58 28.72
CA LYS A 57 -27.94 -23.24 29.84
C LYS A 57 -29.43 -23.36 29.56
N LEU A 58 -30.07 -22.25 29.15
CA LEU A 58 -31.50 -22.24 28.86
C LEU A 58 -31.91 -23.13 27.70
N LEU A 59 -31.03 -23.35 26.73
CA LEU A 59 -31.22 -24.28 25.60
C LEU A 59 -30.72 -25.71 25.90
N GLY A 60 -30.08 -25.93 27.05
CA GLY A 60 -29.54 -27.23 27.45
C GLY A 60 -30.59 -28.20 28.00
N GLU A 61 -30.18 -29.46 28.17
CA GLU A 61 -31.05 -30.57 28.56
C GLU A 61 -31.42 -30.58 30.06
N GLU A 62 -30.69 -29.83 30.90
CA GLU A 62 -30.77 -29.87 32.36
C GLU A 62 -32.06 -29.30 32.97
N HIS A 63 -32.99 -28.81 32.15
CA HIS A 63 -34.18 -28.10 32.62
C HIS A 63 -35.45 -28.95 32.77
N ASN A 64 -35.33 -30.28 32.87
CA ASN A 64 -36.43 -31.21 33.20
C ASN A 64 -37.71 -31.08 32.34
N GLN A 65 -37.57 -30.66 31.07
CA GLN A 65 -38.71 -30.52 30.14
C GLN A 65 -38.81 -31.66 29.10
N GLY A 66 -38.00 -32.72 29.21
CA GLY A 66 -38.08 -33.92 28.34
C GLY A 66 -37.68 -33.67 26.87
N TRP A 67 -37.82 -34.67 26.00
CA TRP A 67 -37.53 -34.57 24.55
C TRP A 67 -38.63 -33.87 23.72
N SER A 68 -39.71 -33.43 24.37
CA SER A 68 -40.95 -32.94 23.74
C SER A 68 -40.92 -31.46 23.35
N TRP A 69 -39.93 -30.69 23.82
CA TRP A 69 -39.81 -29.24 23.59
C TRP A 69 -38.86 -28.85 22.45
N THR A 70 -38.05 -29.79 21.94
CA THR A 70 -37.06 -29.53 20.89
C THR A 70 -37.77 -29.09 19.61
N PRO A 71 -37.35 -27.99 18.94
CA PRO A 71 -37.99 -27.51 17.72
C PRO A 71 -38.09 -28.58 16.62
N HIS A 72 -37.12 -29.51 16.60
CA HIS A 72 -37.03 -30.64 15.68
C HIS A 72 -38.00 -31.79 15.96
N PHE A 73 -38.81 -31.77 17.02
CA PHE A 73 -39.83 -32.80 17.32
C PHE A 73 -41.26 -32.36 16.95
N ASN A 74 -41.43 -31.16 16.37
CA ASN A 74 -42.74 -30.68 15.91
C ASN A 74 -43.38 -31.61 14.86
N TRP A 75 -42.57 -32.28 14.02
CA TRP A 75 -43.08 -33.26 13.05
C TRP A 75 -43.78 -34.45 13.70
N LEU A 76 -43.31 -34.92 14.88
CA LEU A 76 -43.93 -36.04 15.61
C LEU A 76 -45.32 -35.66 16.08
N TRP A 77 -45.48 -34.44 16.60
CA TRP A 77 -46.79 -33.90 17.00
C TRP A 77 -47.71 -33.67 15.80
N THR A 78 -47.17 -33.21 14.67
CA THR A 78 -47.93 -33.13 13.40
C THR A 78 -48.42 -34.51 12.96
N ILE A 79 -47.59 -35.55 13.05
CA ILE A 79 -47.98 -36.94 12.73
C ILE A 79 -49.05 -37.43 13.71
N LEU A 80 -48.87 -37.21 15.01
CA LEU A 80 -49.87 -37.60 16.03
C LEU A 80 -51.19 -36.85 15.86
N TYR A 81 -51.16 -35.58 15.45
CA TYR A 81 -52.36 -34.81 15.09
C TYR A 81 -53.10 -35.43 13.90
N TYR A 82 -52.36 -35.79 12.84
CA TYR A 82 -52.92 -36.47 11.67
C TYR A 82 -53.48 -37.86 12.01
N LEU A 83 -52.77 -38.65 12.82
CA LEU A 83 -53.20 -39.99 13.23
C LEU A 83 -54.34 -39.99 14.25
N SER A 84 -54.49 -38.93 15.04
CA SER A 84 -55.55 -38.81 16.07
C SER A 84 -56.85 -38.19 15.56
N PHE A 85 -57.06 -38.08 14.25
CA PHE A 85 -58.27 -37.48 13.65
C PHE A 85 -58.64 -36.13 14.29
N THR A 86 -57.64 -35.24 14.47
CA THR A 86 -57.80 -33.88 15.03
C THR A 86 -58.17 -33.78 16.52
N LEU A 87 -58.13 -34.88 17.29
CA LEU A 87 -58.37 -34.85 18.74
C LEU A 87 -57.24 -34.16 19.53
N ILE A 88 -55.98 -34.28 19.09
CA ILE A 88 -54.82 -33.65 19.74
C ILE A 88 -54.41 -32.39 18.96
N LYS A 89 -55.16 -31.29 19.10
CA LYS A 89 -54.98 -30.08 18.26
C LYS A 89 -53.69 -29.29 18.53
N ILE A 90 -53.01 -29.50 19.66
CA ILE A 90 -51.89 -28.67 20.12
C ILE A 90 -50.87 -29.58 20.80
N ASN A 91 -49.57 -29.36 20.55
CA ASN A 91 -48.49 -29.97 21.34
C ASN A 91 -48.78 -29.68 22.84
N PRO A 92 -49.03 -30.69 23.69
CA PRO A 92 -49.38 -30.48 25.09
C PRO A 92 -48.21 -29.95 25.94
N GLN A 93 -47.00 -29.97 25.40
CA GLN A 93 -45.78 -29.45 26.03
C GLN A 93 -45.05 -28.53 25.05
N PRO A 94 -45.65 -27.40 24.62
CA PRO A 94 -44.90 -26.43 23.85
C PRO A 94 -43.79 -25.94 24.78
N GLY A 95 -42.53 -26.11 24.37
CA GLY A 95 -41.40 -25.54 25.09
C GLY A 95 -41.64 -24.06 25.36
N SER A 96 -40.98 -23.50 26.39
CA SER A 96 -41.04 -22.07 26.68
C SER A 96 -40.89 -21.26 25.39
N ARG A 97 -41.87 -20.39 25.04
CA ARG A 97 -41.80 -19.54 23.82
C ARG A 97 -40.48 -18.75 23.75
N LEU A 98 -39.99 -18.30 24.91
CA LEU A 98 -38.68 -17.67 25.05
C LEU A 98 -37.51 -18.57 24.59
N ARG A 99 -37.56 -19.90 24.77
CA ARG A 99 -36.52 -20.83 24.28
C ARG A 99 -36.56 -21.01 22.78
N GLN A 100 -37.76 -21.18 22.22
CA GLN A 100 -37.93 -21.26 20.77
C GLN A 100 -37.39 -19.98 20.12
N PHE A 101 -37.71 -18.83 20.72
CA PHE A 101 -37.18 -17.53 20.33
C PHE A 101 -35.65 -17.40 20.47
N LEU A 102 -35.06 -17.93 21.55
CA LEU A 102 -33.60 -17.92 21.77
C LEU A 102 -32.85 -18.94 20.90
N ALA A 103 -33.51 -19.99 20.41
CA ALA A 103 -32.91 -21.00 19.57
C ALA A 103 -32.60 -20.46 18.15
N GLU A 104 -33.45 -19.59 17.63
CA GLU A 104 -33.23 -18.94 16.34
C GLU A 104 -32.26 -17.76 16.49
N GLU A 105 -31.08 -17.85 15.89
CA GLU A 105 -30.10 -16.76 15.93
C GLU A 105 -30.54 -15.60 15.01
N PRO A 106 -30.42 -14.33 15.46
CA PRO A 106 -30.65 -13.21 14.57
C PRO A 106 -29.60 -13.23 13.45
N GLU A 107 -30.07 -13.09 12.22
CA GLU A 107 -29.20 -12.92 11.06
C GLU A 107 -28.52 -11.55 11.17
N ILE A 108 -27.19 -11.52 11.04
CA ILE A 108 -26.43 -10.27 11.12
C ILE A 108 -26.23 -9.80 9.70
N ASP A 109 -26.72 -8.62 9.41
CA ASP A 109 -26.33 -7.96 8.18
C ASP A 109 -24.83 -7.62 8.26
N ILE A 110 -24.05 -8.22 7.36
CA ILE A 110 -22.61 -7.98 7.20
C ILE A 110 -22.30 -7.31 5.86
N LYS A 111 -23.32 -6.90 5.12
CA LYS A 111 -23.13 -6.34 3.78
C LYS A 111 -22.41 -4.99 3.87
N GLU A 112 -21.43 -4.80 2.99
CA GLU A 112 -20.85 -3.47 2.80
C GLU A 112 -21.93 -2.50 2.32
N VAL A 113 -21.89 -1.28 2.84
CA VAL A 113 -22.77 -0.20 2.39
C VAL A 113 -22.02 0.62 1.38
N THR A 114 -22.62 0.79 0.21
CA THR A 114 -22.07 1.63 -0.87
C THR A 114 -22.81 2.96 -0.91
N PRO A 115 -22.11 4.08 -1.15
CA PRO A 115 -22.79 5.33 -1.49
C PRO A 115 -23.46 5.15 -2.85
N ASP A 116 -24.80 5.14 -2.87
CA ASP A 116 -25.55 5.05 -4.12
C ASP A 116 -25.38 6.34 -4.93
N ALA A 117 -24.92 6.22 -6.19
CA ALA A 117 -24.82 7.36 -7.11
C ALA A 117 -26.19 7.96 -7.49
N THR A 118 -27.28 7.21 -7.26
CA THR A 118 -28.66 7.56 -7.64
C THR A 118 -29.53 8.05 -6.49
N THR A 119 -29.09 7.92 -5.24
CA THR A 119 -29.83 8.49 -4.12
C THR A 119 -29.51 9.98 -4.10
N SER A 120 -30.31 10.73 -4.85
CA SER A 120 -30.42 12.18 -4.66
C SER A 120 -30.75 12.37 -3.19
N ILE A 121 -29.75 12.70 -2.37
CA ILE A 121 -29.90 13.05 -0.95
C ILE A 121 -30.68 14.36 -0.95
N SER A 122 -32.00 14.25 -1.11
CA SER A 122 -32.90 15.40 -1.24
C SER A 122 -33.25 16.02 0.10
N ASP A 123 -32.83 15.40 1.21
CA ASP A 123 -32.98 15.93 2.56
C ASP A 123 -31.63 15.88 3.28
N GLU A 124 -31.24 16.98 3.93
CA GLU A 124 -30.05 17.03 4.80
C GLU A 124 -30.22 16.06 5.98
N VAL A 125 -29.73 14.82 5.84
CA VAL A 125 -29.74 13.85 6.93
C VAL A 125 -28.73 14.30 7.99
N ASN A 126 -29.24 14.71 9.16
CA ASN A 126 -28.45 15.15 10.30
C ASN A 126 -28.93 14.42 11.57
N LEU A 127 -28.38 13.23 11.80
CA LEU A 127 -28.76 12.35 12.91
C LEU A 127 -28.12 12.83 14.22
N THR A 128 -28.86 12.71 15.33
CA THR A 128 -28.30 12.78 16.69
C THR A 128 -27.43 11.56 16.99
N ASP A 129 -26.63 11.58 18.05
CA ASP A 129 -25.74 10.45 18.37
C ASP A 129 -26.51 9.15 18.64
N ASP A 130 -27.61 9.22 19.40
CA ASP A 130 -28.47 8.06 19.64
C ASP A 130 -29.12 7.53 18.33
N ALA A 131 -29.55 8.43 17.44
CA ALA A 131 -30.14 8.07 16.16
C ALA A 131 -29.08 7.45 15.23
N PHE A 132 -27.86 7.99 15.22
CA PHE A 132 -26.75 7.45 14.45
C PHE A 132 -26.35 6.07 14.94
N GLU A 133 -26.17 5.88 16.26
CA GLU A 133 -25.85 4.57 16.83
C GLU A 133 -26.94 3.53 16.54
N HIS A 134 -28.21 3.94 16.53
CA HIS A 134 -29.29 3.06 16.11
C HIS A 134 -29.18 2.72 14.61
N SER A 135 -29.04 3.73 13.74
CA SER A 135 -28.93 3.52 12.29
C SER A 135 -27.70 2.70 11.90
N LEU A 136 -26.59 2.81 12.65
CA LEU A 136 -25.37 2.01 12.46
C LEU A 136 -25.62 0.50 12.38
N PHE A 137 -26.58 -0.02 13.17
CA PHE A 137 -26.89 -1.45 13.22
C PHE A 137 -28.15 -1.84 12.44
N PHE A 138 -29.13 -0.94 12.30
CA PHE A 138 -30.45 -1.28 11.77
C PHE A 138 -30.77 -0.65 10.42
N LYS A 139 -30.10 0.46 10.06
CA LYS A 139 -30.32 1.23 8.84
C LYS A 139 -29.00 1.87 8.37
N PRO A 140 -28.03 1.05 7.96
CA PRO A 140 -26.67 1.53 7.77
C PRO A 140 -26.54 2.44 6.55
N GLU A 141 -27.51 2.45 5.61
CA GLU A 141 -27.58 3.48 4.56
C GLU A 141 -27.89 4.88 5.12
N GLU A 142 -28.78 4.99 6.12
CA GLU A 142 -29.07 6.28 6.78
C GLU A 142 -27.85 6.80 7.55
N ALA A 143 -27.12 5.91 8.22
CA ALA A 143 -25.87 6.26 8.90
C ALA A 143 -24.78 6.72 7.92
N LEU A 144 -24.67 6.05 6.75
CA LEU A 144 -23.76 6.46 5.70
C LEU A 144 -24.17 7.82 5.08
N ALA A 145 -25.46 8.06 4.85
CA ALA A 145 -25.95 9.32 4.30
C ALA A 145 -25.67 10.51 5.22
N ASP A 146 -25.84 10.34 6.54
CA ASP A 146 -25.45 11.34 7.54
C ASP A 146 -23.95 11.63 7.48
N LEU A 147 -23.12 10.59 7.51
CA LEU A 147 -21.67 10.72 7.44
C LEU A 147 -21.22 11.42 6.16
N HIS A 148 -21.78 11.02 5.02
CA HIS A 148 -21.48 11.63 3.73
C HIS A 148 -21.86 13.12 3.72
N THR A 149 -23.06 13.47 4.18
CA THR A 149 -23.52 14.87 4.28
C THR A 149 -22.56 15.72 5.12
N ARG A 150 -22.10 15.20 6.26
CA ARG A 150 -21.11 15.88 7.11
C ARG A 150 -19.77 16.07 6.41
N ILE A 151 -19.25 15.03 5.75
CA ILE A 151 -17.97 15.11 5.05
C ILE A 151 -18.05 16.06 3.85
N GLU A 152 -19.14 16.04 3.08
CA GLU A 152 -19.35 16.98 1.97
C GLU A 152 -19.44 18.42 2.47
N ARG A 153 -20.14 18.66 3.60
CA ARG A 153 -20.11 19.96 4.25
C ARG A 153 -18.67 20.37 4.53
N LEU A 154 -17.84 19.52 5.14
CA LEU A 154 -16.46 19.86 5.46
C LEU A 154 -15.56 20.21 4.26
N LYS A 155 -15.98 19.94 3.01
CA LYS A 155 -15.24 20.34 1.81
C LYS A 155 -15.28 21.84 1.52
N ALA A 156 -16.28 22.59 2.00
CA ALA A 156 -16.33 24.03 1.70
C ALA A 156 -15.29 24.85 2.52
N PRO A 157 -15.11 26.15 2.26
CA PRO A 157 -13.96 26.94 2.73
C PRO A 157 -13.77 26.96 4.26
N LYS A 158 -12.52 27.06 4.73
CA LYS A 158 -12.14 26.94 6.17
C LYS A 158 -12.86 27.87 7.15
N SER A 159 -13.42 28.98 6.69
CA SER A 159 -14.02 30.03 7.53
C SER A 159 -15.42 29.72 8.06
N GLU A 160 -16.06 28.63 7.63
CA GLU A 160 -17.51 28.40 7.84
C GLU A 160 -17.85 27.21 8.74
N TYR A 161 -16.86 26.54 9.36
CA TYR A 161 -17.08 25.23 10.00
C TYR A 161 -16.87 25.22 11.51
N ASP A 162 -17.76 24.50 12.21
CA ASP A 162 -17.68 24.23 13.65
C ASP A 162 -16.66 23.11 13.93
N PRO A 163 -15.62 23.33 14.77
CA PRO A 163 -14.70 22.27 15.21
C PRO A 163 -15.39 21.01 15.74
N LYS A 164 -16.56 21.15 16.37
CA LYS A 164 -17.32 19.98 16.87
C LYS A 164 -17.84 19.10 15.73
N GLU A 165 -18.16 19.67 14.58
CA GLU A 165 -18.65 18.89 13.44
C GLU A 165 -17.55 17.96 12.89
N ILE A 166 -16.28 18.39 12.96
CA ILE A 166 -15.12 17.58 12.59
C ILE A 166 -14.97 16.40 13.55
N GLU A 167 -15.02 16.65 14.87
CA GLU A 167 -14.91 15.60 15.88
C GLU A 167 -16.02 14.56 15.70
N VAL A 168 -17.26 15.01 15.50
CA VAL A 168 -18.41 14.12 15.22
C VAL A 168 -18.20 13.32 13.94
N ALA A 169 -17.71 13.93 12.86
CA ALA A 169 -17.45 13.22 11.60
C ALA A 169 -16.35 12.16 11.75
N ILE A 170 -15.29 12.45 12.51
CA ILE A 170 -14.22 11.50 12.81
C ILE A 170 -14.75 10.31 13.62
N GLU A 171 -15.49 10.57 14.70
CA GLU A 171 -16.06 9.51 15.55
C GLU A 171 -17.05 8.63 14.77
N ARG A 172 -17.90 9.24 13.94
CA ARG A 172 -18.86 8.51 13.11
C ARG A 172 -18.18 7.66 12.04
N LEU A 173 -17.12 8.18 11.40
CA LEU A 173 -16.34 7.42 10.43
C LEU A 173 -15.64 6.21 11.08
N ASP A 174 -15.01 6.38 12.25
CA ASP A 174 -14.42 5.26 12.99
C ASP A 174 -15.48 4.24 13.42
N ALA A 175 -16.67 4.70 13.81
CA ALA A 175 -17.77 3.83 14.20
C ALA A 175 -18.33 2.98 13.05
N ILE A 176 -18.43 3.51 11.83
CA ILE A 176 -18.99 2.79 10.67
C ILE A 176 -17.94 2.00 9.86
N LYS A 177 -16.64 2.17 10.11
CA LYS A 177 -15.57 1.71 9.20
C LYS A 177 -15.70 0.28 8.69
N LEU A 178 -16.08 -0.68 9.54
CA LEU A 178 -16.22 -2.10 9.18
C LEU A 178 -17.45 -2.44 8.34
N ARG A 179 -18.31 -1.45 8.06
CA ARG A 179 -19.43 -1.53 7.09
C ARG A 179 -19.07 -0.88 5.75
N LEU A 180 -17.91 -0.23 5.64
CA LEU A 180 -17.49 0.46 4.44
C LEU A 180 -16.46 -0.37 3.68
N ALA A 181 -16.56 -0.37 2.36
CA ALA A 181 -15.47 -0.82 1.51
C ALA A 181 -14.20 0.00 1.82
N PRO A 182 -12.99 -0.61 1.85
CA PRO A 182 -11.76 0.08 2.22
C PRO A 182 -11.48 1.35 1.39
N GLN A 183 -11.87 1.37 0.12
CA GLN A 183 -11.71 2.51 -0.78
C GLN A 183 -12.57 3.70 -0.35
N VAL A 184 -13.85 3.45 -0.06
CA VAL A 184 -14.79 4.47 0.43
C VAL A 184 -14.33 5.02 1.78
N TYR A 185 -13.91 4.13 2.68
CA TYR A 185 -13.35 4.52 3.98
C TYR A 185 -12.13 5.43 3.81
N ARG A 186 -11.18 5.06 2.94
CA ARG A 186 -10.01 5.89 2.68
C ARG A 186 -10.39 7.26 2.15
N ASP A 187 -11.27 7.35 1.16
CA ASP A 187 -11.60 8.64 0.54
C ASP A 187 -12.20 9.64 1.55
N TYR A 188 -13.07 9.16 2.44
CA TYR A 188 -13.58 9.92 3.58
C TYR A 188 -12.47 10.29 4.56
N LEU A 189 -11.61 9.34 4.91
CA LEU A 189 -10.54 9.58 5.87
C LEU A 189 -9.48 10.55 5.32
N ASP A 190 -9.13 10.46 4.05
CA ASP A 190 -8.24 11.40 3.35
C ASP A 190 -8.81 12.82 3.36
N THR A 191 -10.12 12.96 3.14
CA THR A 191 -10.81 14.25 3.24
C THR A 191 -10.68 14.83 4.63
N LEU A 192 -10.93 14.03 5.67
CA LEU A 192 -10.79 14.46 7.07
C LEU A 192 -9.34 14.80 7.43
N PHE A 193 -8.36 13.97 7.08
CA PHE A 193 -6.94 14.25 7.35
C PHE A 193 -6.41 15.46 6.58
N THR A 194 -6.92 15.73 5.38
CA THR A 194 -6.58 16.94 4.62
C THR A 194 -7.16 18.18 5.30
N ARG A 195 -8.36 18.07 5.86
CA ARG A 195 -9.08 19.19 6.45
C ARG A 195 -8.62 19.50 7.88
N ALA A 196 -8.50 18.47 8.70
CA ALA A 196 -8.28 18.50 10.14
C ALA A 196 -7.20 17.48 10.56
N PRO A 197 -5.96 17.63 10.07
CA PRO A 197 -4.90 16.63 10.26
C PRO A 197 -4.58 16.34 11.74
N ARG A 198 -4.69 17.34 12.62
CA ARG A 198 -4.31 17.19 14.03
C ARG A 198 -5.39 16.50 14.84
N GLU A 199 -6.63 16.86 14.59
CA GLU A 199 -7.83 16.28 15.17
C GLU A 199 -7.89 14.79 14.80
N CYS A 200 -7.70 14.46 13.51
CA CYS A 200 -7.58 13.09 13.04
C CYS A 200 -6.42 12.35 13.71
N LEU A 201 -5.21 12.94 13.72
CA LEU A 201 -4.04 12.32 14.34
C LEU A 201 -4.28 12.06 15.84
N ASN A 202 -4.87 12.99 16.57
CA ASN A 202 -5.15 12.84 18.00
C ASN A 202 -6.15 11.71 18.26
N HIS A 203 -7.23 11.66 17.49
CA HIS A 203 -8.24 10.61 17.59
C HIS A 203 -7.67 9.24 17.24
N PHE A 204 -7.16 9.05 16.01
CA PHE A 204 -6.71 7.75 15.54
C PHE A 204 -5.46 7.24 16.27
N TYR A 205 -4.58 8.12 16.74
CA TYR A 205 -3.47 7.71 17.58
C TYR A 205 -3.94 7.28 18.98
N SER A 206 -4.96 7.94 19.54
CA SER A 206 -5.58 7.51 20.79
C SER A 206 -6.27 6.15 20.68
N VAL A 207 -6.93 5.88 19.54
CA VAL A 207 -7.51 4.56 19.20
C VAL A 207 -6.39 3.53 19.06
N TYR A 208 -5.33 3.87 18.31
CA TYR A 208 -4.17 3.01 18.12
C TYR A 208 -3.52 2.58 19.45
N LEU A 209 -3.29 3.51 20.37
CA LEU A 209 -2.73 3.22 21.69
C LEU A 209 -3.62 2.32 22.55
N ALA A 210 -4.95 2.42 22.39
CA ALA A 210 -5.89 1.56 23.08
C ALA A 210 -5.88 0.11 22.53
N ASP A 211 -5.53 -0.06 21.25
CA ASP A 211 -5.62 -1.32 20.51
C ASP A 211 -4.27 -1.95 20.16
N LEU A 212 -3.18 -1.58 20.85
CA LEU A 212 -1.81 -2.07 20.60
C LEU A 212 -1.64 -3.62 20.62
N LYS A 213 -2.66 -4.37 21.04
CA LYS A 213 -2.63 -5.83 21.18
C LYS A 213 -3.41 -6.58 20.09
N SER A 214 -4.18 -5.91 19.22
CA SER A 214 -4.94 -6.60 18.18
C SER A 214 -4.03 -7.08 17.05
N HIS A 215 -4.06 -8.38 16.76
CA HIS A 215 -3.49 -9.00 15.56
C HIS A 215 -4.50 -10.06 15.11
N PRO A 216 -4.76 -10.23 13.81
CA PRO A 216 -4.14 -9.57 12.65
C PRO A 216 -4.75 -8.21 12.30
N TYR A 217 -4.01 -7.41 11.53
CA TYR A 217 -4.46 -6.08 11.12
C TYR A 217 -5.40 -6.11 9.92
N GLU A 218 -6.45 -5.30 9.99
CA GLU A 218 -7.46 -5.15 8.92
C GLU A 218 -7.03 -4.10 7.88
N PRO A 219 -7.58 -4.14 6.64
CA PRO A 219 -7.28 -3.15 5.60
C PRO A 219 -7.50 -1.69 6.03
N HIS A 220 -8.56 -1.43 6.81
CA HIS A 220 -8.88 -0.10 7.34
C HIS A 220 -7.77 0.42 8.26
N GLN A 221 -7.22 -0.42 9.12
CA GLN A 221 -6.09 -0.05 9.99
C GLN A 221 -4.83 0.27 9.17
N ALA A 222 -4.61 -0.41 8.04
CA ALA A 222 -3.51 -0.09 7.13
C ALA A 222 -3.61 1.34 6.61
N ILE A 223 -4.81 1.73 6.19
CA ILE A 223 -5.13 3.08 5.72
C ILE A 223 -4.92 4.09 6.86
N GLU A 224 -5.48 3.83 8.04
CA GLU A 224 -5.32 4.70 9.23
C GLU A 224 -3.84 4.95 9.54
N TYR A 225 -3.02 3.89 9.58
CA TYR A 225 -1.62 4.02 9.97
C TYR A 225 -0.79 4.74 8.92
N TYR A 226 -1.08 4.51 7.64
CA TYR A 226 -0.45 5.26 6.56
C TYR A 226 -0.82 6.75 6.64
N LEU A 227 -2.09 7.09 6.85
CA LEU A 227 -2.53 8.49 6.92
C LEU A 227 -2.01 9.20 8.17
N MET A 228 -1.94 8.51 9.32
CA MET A 228 -1.26 9.00 10.50
C MET A 228 0.22 9.26 10.24
N ALA A 229 0.94 8.28 9.66
CA ALA A 229 2.36 8.40 9.33
C ALA A 229 2.65 9.57 8.37
N ARG A 230 1.84 9.69 7.31
CA ARG A 230 1.92 10.79 6.34
C ARG A 230 1.68 12.14 7.02
N THR A 231 0.67 12.22 7.87
CA THR A 231 0.32 13.45 8.60
C THR A 231 1.41 13.84 9.59
N LEU A 232 1.99 12.86 10.30
CA LEU A 232 3.14 13.08 11.18
C LEU A 232 4.31 13.70 10.40
N LEU A 233 4.62 13.13 9.24
CA LEU A 233 5.68 13.64 8.37
C LEU A 233 5.37 15.05 7.86
N ASN A 234 4.17 15.30 7.35
CA ASN A 234 3.79 16.60 6.79
C ASN A 234 3.71 17.71 7.85
N VAL A 235 3.12 17.43 9.01
CA VAL A 235 2.89 18.43 10.06
C VAL A 235 4.15 18.70 10.88
N PHE A 236 4.99 17.70 11.12
CA PHE A 236 6.12 17.83 12.05
C PHE A 236 7.49 17.86 11.39
N VAL A 237 7.65 17.32 10.16
CA VAL A 237 8.93 17.26 9.45
C VAL A 237 8.97 18.20 8.25
N LEU A 238 8.08 18.01 7.27
CA LEU A 238 8.14 18.64 5.94
C LEU A 238 7.47 20.03 5.89
N ARG A 239 7.62 20.86 6.94
CA ARG A 239 6.92 22.14 7.17
C ARG A 239 7.26 23.28 6.17
N GLY A 240 7.29 23.01 4.87
CA GLY A 240 7.72 23.95 3.84
C GLY A 240 9.20 24.36 3.95
N LYS A 241 10.01 23.62 4.73
CA LYS A 241 11.45 23.87 4.88
C LYS A 241 12.12 23.65 3.52
N LYS A 242 12.62 24.73 2.91
CA LYS A 242 13.62 24.60 1.84
C LYS A 242 14.92 24.14 2.51
N ILE A 243 15.48 23.06 2.00
CA ILE A 243 16.83 22.64 2.36
C ILE A 243 17.73 23.60 1.59
N ASP A 244 18.32 24.58 2.27
CA ASP A 244 19.37 25.38 1.65
C ASP A 244 20.63 24.50 1.57
N ASP A 245 21.22 24.40 0.37
CA ASP A 245 22.37 23.53 0.09
C ASP A 245 23.64 23.86 0.91
N VAL A 246 23.59 24.92 1.73
CA VAL A 246 24.73 25.48 2.49
C VAL A 246 24.65 25.12 3.99
N GLU A 247 23.52 24.65 4.52
CA GLU A 247 23.42 24.32 5.95
C GLU A 247 24.11 22.98 6.27
N GLU A 248 25.16 23.02 7.11
CA GLU A 248 25.83 21.82 7.65
C GLU A 248 24.88 20.89 8.43
N ILE A 249 23.73 21.42 8.87
CA ILE A 249 22.78 20.74 9.76
C ILE A 249 21.42 20.67 9.08
N ASN A 250 21.04 19.50 8.56
CA ASN A 250 19.75 19.31 7.92
C ASN A 250 18.62 19.15 8.98
N PRO A 251 17.73 20.15 9.18
CA PRO A 251 16.71 20.11 10.23
C PRO A 251 15.64 19.03 10.00
N ILE A 252 15.44 18.58 8.76
CA ILE A 252 14.50 17.50 8.42
C ILE A 252 14.99 16.16 9.00
N LEU A 253 16.30 15.88 8.93
CA LEU A 253 16.87 14.66 9.51
C LEU A 253 16.66 14.60 11.03
N TYR A 254 16.82 15.73 11.72
CA TYR A 254 16.59 15.82 13.16
C TYR A 254 15.12 15.57 13.51
N ASP A 255 14.18 16.17 12.77
CA ASP A 255 12.75 15.99 13.03
C ASP A 255 12.31 14.55 12.75
N ILE A 256 12.85 13.89 11.72
CA ILE A 256 12.64 12.45 11.48
C ILE A 256 13.13 11.65 12.68
N GLN A 257 14.39 11.83 13.09
CA GLN A 257 14.98 11.09 14.20
C GLN A 257 14.21 11.29 15.50
N LYS A 258 13.78 12.53 15.80
CA LYS A 258 12.94 12.83 16.96
C LYS A 258 11.62 12.09 16.94
N LEU A 259 10.92 12.06 15.80
CA LEU A 259 9.65 11.34 15.67
C LEU A 259 9.83 9.82 15.76
N VAL A 260 10.90 9.27 15.21
CA VAL A 260 11.23 7.85 15.41
C VAL A 260 11.41 7.58 16.89
N ILE A 261 12.23 8.35 17.60
CA ILE A 261 12.44 8.23 19.04
C ILE A 261 11.10 8.29 19.82
N LEU A 262 10.23 9.24 19.47
CA LEU A 262 8.91 9.41 20.08
C LEU A 262 8.01 8.18 19.87
N LEU A 263 7.93 7.67 18.65
CA LEU A 263 7.10 6.50 18.31
C LEU A 263 7.67 5.21 18.91
N SER A 264 8.99 5.08 18.95
CA SER A 264 9.73 3.98 19.56
C SER A 264 9.55 3.90 21.08
N TRP A 265 9.10 4.98 21.72
CA TRP A 265 9.00 5.06 23.17
C TRP A 265 7.66 4.55 23.69
N LYS A 266 7.68 3.59 24.62
CA LYS A 266 6.45 3.07 25.25
C LYS A 266 6.00 4.00 26.38
N THR A 267 5.14 4.96 26.09
CA THR A 267 4.47 5.80 27.09
C THR A 267 3.10 5.25 27.51
N LYS A 268 2.71 5.50 28.78
CA LYS A 268 1.31 5.35 29.19
C LYS A 268 0.48 6.44 28.52
N LYS A 269 -0.75 6.12 28.11
CA LYS A 269 -1.69 6.99 27.36
C LYS A 269 -1.74 8.44 27.88
N ASP A 270 -1.79 8.64 29.20
CA ASP A 270 -1.92 9.98 29.83
C ASP A 270 -0.61 10.81 29.86
N SER A 271 0.49 10.22 29.40
CA SER A 271 1.84 10.84 29.42
C SER A 271 2.50 10.82 28.04
N ASP A 272 1.73 10.55 26.98
CA ASP A 272 2.28 10.38 25.65
C ASP A 272 2.69 11.73 25.03
N PRO A 273 3.99 11.92 24.74
CA PRO A 273 4.50 13.18 24.20
C PRO A 273 3.95 13.48 22.80
N LEU A 274 3.55 12.47 22.01
CA LEU A 274 3.02 12.68 20.67
C LEU A 274 1.58 13.21 20.72
N LEU A 275 0.75 12.74 21.66
CA LEU A 275 -0.58 13.31 21.91
C LEU A 275 -0.48 14.76 22.40
N ALA A 276 0.49 15.06 23.25
CA ALA A 276 0.74 16.43 23.70
C ALA A 276 1.18 17.36 22.54
N LEU A 277 1.99 16.84 21.60
CA LEU A 277 2.39 17.56 20.39
C LEU A 277 1.24 17.76 19.39
N ALA A 278 0.37 16.77 19.23
CA ALA A 278 -0.81 16.84 18.35
C ALA A 278 -1.85 17.85 18.87
N SER A 279 -1.95 18.01 20.20
CA SER A 279 -2.94 18.88 20.86
C SER A 279 -2.57 20.38 20.90
N VAL A 280 -1.42 20.78 20.35
CA VAL A 280 -1.03 22.21 20.34
C VAL A 280 -1.90 22.99 19.35
N PRO A 281 -2.51 24.14 19.72
CA PRO A 281 -3.36 24.92 18.82
C PRO A 281 -2.65 25.41 17.55
N LYS A 282 -3.40 25.50 16.45
CA LYS A 282 -2.90 25.87 15.12
C LYS A 282 -2.33 27.28 15.06
N GLU A 283 -2.94 28.27 15.72
CA GLU A 283 -2.42 29.66 15.73
C GLU A 283 -1.04 29.76 16.40
N THR A 284 -0.71 28.80 17.27
CA THR A 284 0.61 28.72 17.91
C THR A 284 1.65 28.12 16.96
N SER A 285 1.24 27.32 15.98
CA SER A 285 2.11 26.76 14.94
C SER A 285 2.42 27.79 13.85
N ASP A 286 1.42 28.51 13.36
CA ASP A 286 1.59 29.51 12.29
C ASP A 286 2.46 30.69 12.79
N ALA A 287 2.32 31.05 14.08
CA ALA A 287 3.23 31.99 14.74
C ALA A 287 4.66 31.44 14.89
N ILE A 288 4.83 30.12 14.98
CA ILE A 288 6.14 29.46 15.02
C ILE A 288 6.76 29.39 13.61
N ASP A 289 5.97 29.21 12.57
CA ASP A 289 6.45 29.24 11.18
C ASP A 289 6.87 30.67 10.76
N ALA A 290 6.18 31.70 11.26
CA ALA A 290 6.64 33.10 11.17
C ALA A 290 7.97 33.33 11.90
N ILE A 291 8.15 32.69 13.06
CA ILE A 291 9.37 32.75 13.88
C ILE A 291 10.59 32.08 13.19
N TYR A 292 10.41 30.94 12.52
CA TYR A 292 11.51 30.24 11.82
C TYR A 292 11.82 30.85 10.44
N SER A 293 10.84 31.51 9.80
CA SER A 293 11.05 32.32 8.59
C SER A 293 11.67 33.71 8.87
N GLY A 294 12.18 33.94 10.08
CA GLY A 294 12.88 35.17 10.47
C GLY A 294 11.98 36.39 10.68
N LYS A 295 10.65 36.23 10.68
CA LYS A 295 9.70 37.33 10.85
C LYS A 295 8.94 37.18 12.17
N THR A 296 9.46 37.84 13.20
CA THR A 296 8.86 38.24 14.50
C THR A 296 9.33 37.54 15.77
N SER A 297 9.45 38.38 16.80
CA SER A 297 9.93 38.12 18.15
C SER A 297 8.74 37.85 19.09
N SER A 298 8.47 36.59 19.43
CA SER A 298 7.68 36.30 20.64
C SER A 298 8.32 35.17 21.45
N SER A 299 8.86 35.53 22.62
CA SER A 299 9.72 34.67 23.46
C SER A 299 8.96 33.67 24.34
N GLN A 300 7.66 33.85 24.60
CA GLN A 300 6.96 33.03 25.60
C GLN A 300 6.47 31.67 25.09
N LYS A 301 6.16 31.53 23.79
CA LYS A 301 5.67 30.26 23.22
C LYS A 301 6.80 29.31 22.77
N LYS A 302 8.00 29.85 22.51
CA LYS A 302 9.23 29.06 22.28
C LYS A 302 9.61 28.21 23.48
N THR A 303 9.37 28.73 24.69
CA THR A 303 9.76 28.08 25.95
C THR A 303 8.97 26.80 26.17
N LYS A 304 7.63 26.80 26.08
CA LYS A 304 6.80 25.64 26.44
C LYS A 304 7.09 24.37 25.61
N ARG A 305 7.31 24.50 24.29
CA ARG A 305 7.69 23.36 23.43
C ARG A 305 9.14 22.92 23.67
N ARG A 306 10.06 23.87 23.84
CA ARG A 306 11.46 23.57 24.16
C ARG A 306 11.58 22.87 25.50
N ASP A 307 10.79 23.26 26.49
CA ASP A 307 10.74 22.65 27.82
C ASP A 307 10.18 21.22 27.76
N GLN A 308 9.16 20.96 26.93
CA GLN A 308 8.64 19.61 26.70
C GLN A 308 9.64 18.72 25.95
N GLU A 309 10.26 19.23 24.88
CA GLU A 309 11.28 18.50 24.11
C GLU A 309 12.53 18.21 24.97
N THR A 310 12.95 19.16 25.80
CA THR A 310 14.08 19.00 26.73
C THR A 310 13.72 17.99 27.82
N SER A 311 12.52 18.07 28.41
CA SER A 311 12.07 17.11 29.42
C SER A 311 11.98 15.68 28.88
N LEU A 312 11.54 15.49 27.63
CA LEU A 312 11.51 14.18 27.01
C LEU A 312 12.91 13.65 26.71
N LYS A 313 13.79 14.50 26.13
CA LYS A 313 15.19 14.15 25.88
C LYS A 313 15.84 13.69 27.19
N ASP A 314 15.66 14.42 28.28
CA ASP A 314 16.24 14.09 29.58
C ASP A 314 15.72 12.75 30.13
N LYS A 315 14.42 12.44 29.96
CA LYS A 315 13.86 11.14 30.35
C LYS A 315 14.48 9.98 29.58
N ILE A 316 14.60 10.12 28.27
CA ILE A 316 15.17 9.09 27.39
C ILE A 316 16.66 8.88 27.70
N LEU A 317 17.40 9.98 27.84
CA LEU A 317 18.81 9.94 28.21
C LEU A 317 19.03 9.30 29.57
N LYS A 318 18.15 9.57 30.55
CA LYS A 318 18.21 8.92 31.87
C LYS A 318 17.99 7.41 31.77
N GLU A 319 16.99 6.95 31.03
CA GLU A 319 16.74 5.51 30.89
C GLU A 319 17.87 4.79 30.13
N LEU A 320 18.44 5.43 29.11
CA LEU A 320 19.65 4.95 28.43
C LEU A 320 20.83 4.86 29.40
N GLN A 321 21.06 5.90 30.20
CA GLN A 321 22.11 5.92 31.22
C GLN A 321 21.91 4.78 32.23
N ASP A 322 20.67 4.55 32.68
CA ASP A 322 20.32 3.50 33.64
C ASP A 322 20.57 2.09 33.05
N LYS A 323 20.33 1.89 31.75
CA LYS A 323 20.50 0.60 31.06
C LYS A 323 21.94 0.30 30.64
N MET A 324 22.66 1.31 30.15
CA MET A 324 24.01 1.17 29.60
C MET A 324 25.11 1.27 30.67
N GLY A 325 24.77 1.85 31.83
CA GLY A 325 25.71 2.18 32.89
C GLY A 325 26.42 3.52 32.65
N GLU A 326 26.59 4.29 33.73
CA GLU A 326 27.07 5.68 33.72
C GLU A 326 28.44 5.87 33.04
N LYS A 327 29.37 4.94 33.22
CA LYS A 327 30.73 5.02 32.64
C LYS A 327 30.74 4.90 31.12
N ARG A 328 29.84 4.11 30.53
CA ARG A 328 29.73 3.96 29.07
C ARG A 328 28.98 5.15 28.46
N PHE A 329 27.98 5.65 29.16
CA PHE A 329 27.17 6.80 28.77
C PHE A 329 27.98 8.11 28.73
N GLN A 330 28.84 8.35 29.74
CA GLN A 330 29.63 9.59 29.85
C GLN A 330 30.98 9.55 29.08
N SER A 331 31.20 8.58 28.19
CA SER A 331 32.44 8.52 27.39
C SER A 331 32.63 9.80 26.58
N LYS A 332 33.82 10.41 26.64
CA LYS A 332 34.16 11.65 25.89
C LYS A 332 33.95 11.55 24.37
N SER A 333 33.88 10.34 23.81
CA SER A 333 33.57 10.09 22.40
C SER A 333 32.08 10.16 22.05
N ARG A 334 31.17 10.23 23.04
CA ARG A 334 29.71 10.20 22.88
C ARG A 334 29.07 11.52 23.32
N SER A 335 28.76 12.41 22.36
CA SER A 335 27.83 13.52 22.61
C SER A 335 26.41 13.08 22.22
N TYR A 336 25.47 13.19 23.17
CA TYR A 336 24.03 12.97 22.94
C TYR A 336 23.28 14.24 22.47
N ASP A 337 24.02 15.23 21.97
CA ASP A 337 23.42 16.39 21.33
C ASP A 337 22.93 16.08 19.91
N PHE A 338 23.39 14.96 19.34
CA PHE A 338 22.99 14.45 18.03
C PHE A 338 21.96 13.31 18.16
N PRO A 339 20.72 13.46 17.66
CA PRO A 339 19.66 12.45 17.84
C PRO A 339 19.94 11.11 17.16
N HIS A 340 20.76 11.05 16.11
CA HIS A 340 21.17 9.78 15.49
C HIS A 340 21.85 8.83 16.49
N ARG A 341 22.62 9.36 17.45
CA ARG A 341 23.30 8.56 18.47
C ARG A 341 22.34 8.06 19.53
N VAL A 342 21.42 8.92 19.96
CA VAL A 342 20.32 8.53 20.85
C VAL A 342 19.54 7.39 20.22
N LEU A 343 19.20 7.53 18.93
CA LEU A 343 18.46 6.53 18.18
C LEU A 343 19.22 5.19 18.07
N ALA A 344 20.52 5.22 17.75
CA ALA A 344 21.35 4.03 17.68
C ALA A 344 21.41 3.28 19.02
N ASP A 345 21.77 3.98 20.09
CA ASP A 345 21.87 3.40 21.44
C ASP A 345 20.49 2.92 21.95
N MET A 346 19.38 3.61 21.62
CA MET A 346 18.02 3.14 21.97
C MET A 346 17.70 1.78 21.37
N TYR A 347 17.98 1.57 20.09
CA TYR A 347 17.67 0.31 19.44
C TYR A 347 18.60 -0.83 19.88
N GLU A 348 19.87 -0.53 20.13
CA GLU A 348 20.84 -1.52 20.62
C GLU A 348 20.54 -1.94 22.06
N GLU A 349 20.22 -0.99 22.94
CA GLU A 349 20.23 -1.22 24.39
C GLU A 349 18.83 -1.38 24.98
N LEU A 350 17.81 -0.70 24.42
CA LEU A 350 16.42 -0.80 24.88
C LEU A 350 15.61 -1.87 24.13
N LYS A 351 16.13 -2.39 23.01
CA LYS A 351 15.46 -3.39 22.16
C LYS A 351 14.02 -3.02 21.84
N VAL A 352 13.85 -1.83 21.27
CA VAL A 352 12.54 -1.30 20.90
C VAL A 352 11.81 -2.24 19.94
N ASP A 353 10.55 -2.56 20.24
CA ASP A 353 9.68 -3.32 19.35
C ASP A 353 9.19 -2.45 18.18
N ASN A 354 9.36 -2.94 16.94
CA ASN A 354 8.85 -2.26 15.75
C ASN A 354 7.35 -2.51 15.60
N HIS A 355 6.54 -1.46 15.76
CA HIS A 355 5.09 -1.50 15.57
C HIS A 355 4.68 -0.91 14.21
N PRO A 356 3.48 -1.23 13.68
CA PRO A 356 3.09 -0.86 12.32
C PRO A 356 3.14 0.64 12.01
N LEU A 357 2.65 1.50 12.91
CA LEU A 357 2.68 2.95 12.69
C LEU A 357 4.12 3.49 12.55
N LEU A 358 5.04 3.01 13.38
CA LEU A 358 6.46 3.35 13.29
C LEU A 358 7.06 2.86 11.98
N ILE A 359 6.75 1.64 11.55
CA ILE A 359 7.21 1.09 10.27
C ILE A 359 6.71 1.95 9.10
N GLN A 360 5.44 2.36 9.11
CA GLN A 360 4.88 3.22 8.06
C GLN A 360 5.52 4.61 8.06
N PHE A 361 5.69 5.22 9.23
CA PHE A 361 6.38 6.50 9.36
C PHE A 361 7.80 6.42 8.82
N VAL A 362 8.56 5.40 9.20
CA VAL A 362 9.94 5.21 8.76
C VAL A 362 10.03 4.94 7.26
N ARG A 363 9.09 4.18 6.69
CA ARG A 363 9.02 3.95 5.23
C ARG A 363 8.83 5.27 4.47
N LEU A 364 7.87 6.11 4.88
CA LEU A 364 7.64 7.41 4.26
C LEU A 364 8.79 8.39 4.48
N ALA A 365 9.44 8.34 5.65
CA ALA A 365 10.64 9.14 5.91
C ALA A 365 11.79 8.71 4.98
N CYS A 366 12.06 7.41 4.85
CA CYS A 366 13.06 6.87 3.93
C CYS A 366 12.74 7.20 2.47
N GLU A 367 11.48 7.15 2.06
CA GLU A 367 11.02 7.58 0.73
C GLU A 367 11.39 9.05 0.48
N ASN A 368 11.10 9.95 1.41
CA ASN A 368 11.46 11.37 1.29
C ASN A 368 12.97 11.61 1.26
N LEU A 369 13.74 10.86 2.06
CA LEU A 369 15.20 10.90 2.02
C LEU A 369 15.74 10.44 0.66
N LEU A 370 15.19 9.37 0.09
CA LEU A 370 15.56 8.89 -1.23
C LEU A 370 15.15 9.86 -2.33
N PHE A 371 14.01 10.54 -2.23
CA PHE A 371 13.63 11.62 -3.15
C PHE A 371 14.67 12.76 -3.13
N ALA A 372 15.10 13.18 -1.93
CA ALA A 372 16.14 14.21 -1.81
C ALA A 372 17.44 13.75 -2.48
N TYR A 373 17.83 12.48 -2.30
CA TYR A 373 19.00 11.91 -2.97
C TYR A 373 18.89 11.93 -4.49
N VAL A 374 17.81 11.37 -5.06
CA VAL A 374 17.68 11.23 -6.53
C VAL A 374 17.47 12.56 -7.24
N GLN A 375 16.95 13.57 -6.54
CA GLN A 375 16.84 14.95 -7.04
C GLN A 375 18.16 15.73 -6.97
N GLY A 376 19.25 15.11 -6.52
CA GLY A 376 20.55 15.77 -6.39
C GLY A 376 20.60 16.80 -5.26
N LYS A 377 19.66 16.76 -4.29
CA LYS A 377 19.72 17.66 -3.12
C LYS A 377 20.73 17.14 -2.11
N GLY A 378 21.67 18.00 -1.72
CA GLY A 378 22.75 17.63 -0.78
C GLY A 378 23.82 16.72 -1.38
N GLU A 379 24.24 16.97 -2.63
CA GLU A 379 25.40 16.32 -3.25
C GLU A 379 26.61 16.31 -2.29
N GLY A 380 27.15 15.12 -2.02
CA GLY A 380 28.25 14.92 -1.06
C GLY A 380 27.84 14.48 0.35
N THR A 381 26.58 14.67 0.77
CA THR A 381 26.07 14.24 2.11
C THR A 381 25.61 12.78 2.15
N TRP A 382 25.59 12.10 1.01
CA TRP A 382 25.11 10.73 0.85
C TRP A 382 26.26 9.72 0.86
N LYS A 383 27.26 9.93 1.70
CA LYS A 383 28.43 9.06 1.87
C LYS A 383 28.43 8.46 3.28
N GLU A 384 29.05 7.30 3.44
CA GLU A 384 29.22 6.67 4.75
C GLU A 384 29.90 7.63 5.73
N GLY A 385 29.36 7.71 6.96
CA GLY A 385 29.82 8.65 7.99
C GLY A 385 29.17 10.03 7.93
N TYR A 386 28.32 10.30 6.93
CA TYR A 386 27.48 11.50 6.90
C TYR A 386 26.08 11.20 7.42
N MET A 387 25.51 12.21 8.11
CA MET A 387 24.25 12.06 8.84
C MET A 387 23.08 11.58 7.96
N SER A 388 22.97 12.03 6.71
CA SER A 388 21.90 11.62 5.78
C SER A 388 21.97 10.12 5.47
N TYR A 389 23.17 9.64 5.09
CA TYR A 389 23.41 8.23 4.80
C TYR A 389 23.23 7.37 6.05
N ASP A 390 23.84 7.76 7.17
CA ASP A 390 23.81 6.98 8.41
C ASP A 390 22.38 6.88 8.96
N THR A 391 21.59 7.95 8.85
CA THR A 391 20.17 7.93 9.22
C THR A 391 19.39 6.98 8.34
N LEU A 392 19.50 7.10 7.01
CA LEU A 392 18.80 6.21 6.08
C LEU A 392 19.20 4.75 6.29
N HIS A 393 20.50 4.47 6.41
CA HIS A 393 21.03 3.15 6.69
C HIS A 393 20.47 2.57 7.99
N PHE A 394 20.49 3.36 9.07
CA PHE A 394 19.92 2.95 10.35
C PHE A 394 18.43 2.59 10.22
N LEU A 395 17.63 3.47 9.62
CA LEU A 395 16.19 3.29 9.48
C LEU A 395 15.85 2.04 8.65
N VAL A 396 16.52 1.87 7.52
CA VAL A 396 16.28 0.76 6.60
C VAL A 396 16.78 -0.57 7.19
N LYS A 397 17.93 -0.56 7.89
CA LYS A 397 18.53 -1.78 8.45
C LYS A 397 17.85 -2.23 9.74
N ASN A 398 17.66 -1.33 10.70
CA ASN A 398 17.22 -1.70 12.06
C ASN A 398 15.69 -1.68 12.22
N ILE A 399 14.98 -0.86 11.43
CA ILE A 399 13.52 -0.74 11.56
C ILE A 399 12.81 -1.48 10.42
N LEU A 400 13.13 -1.16 9.17
CA LEU A 400 12.49 -1.81 8.01
C LEU A 400 13.06 -3.21 7.72
N ASN A 401 14.26 -3.50 8.24
CA ASN A 401 15.04 -4.71 7.96
C ASN A 401 15.12 -5.05 6.46
N ALA A 402 15.34 -4.02 5.65
CA ALA A 402 15.33 -4.09 4.19
C ALA A 402 16.71 -3.80 3.56
N TRP A 403 17.77 -3.63 4.37
CA TRP A 403 19.11 -3.36 3.86
C TRP A 403 19.78 -4.66 3.37
N PRO A 404 20.09 -4.81 2.07
CA PRO A 404 20.71 -6.03 1.57
C PRO A 404 22.14 -6.22 2.09
N GLN A 405 22.56 -7.46 2.33
CA GLN A 405 23.90 -7.77 2.86
C GLN A 405 25.06 -7.23 2.00
N LYS A 406 24.89 -7.22 0.68
CA LYS A 406 25.86 -6.70 -0.30
C LYS A 406 25.21 -5.58 -1.11
N PHE A 407 24.87 -4.48 -0.43
CA PHE A 407 24.24 -3.32 -1.06
C PHE A 407 25.26 -2.25 -1.41
N ASN A 408 25.35 -1.86 -2.69
CA ASN A 408 26.10 -0.69 -3.12
C ASN A 408 25.13 0.48 -3.33
N PHE A 409 25.14 1.41 -2.39
CA PHE A 409 24.27 2.57 -2.40
C PHE A 409 24.46 3.47 -3.62
N PHE A 410 25.54 3.42 -4.39
CA PHE A 410 25.67 4.30 -5.57
C PHE A 410 25.23 3.61 -6.87
N ASN A 411 25.36 2.29 -6.94
CA ASN A 411 25.24 1.56 -8.21
C ASN A 411 23.99 0.66 -8.31
N GLN A 412 23.21 0.51 -7.25
CA GLN A 412 22.05 -0.37 -7.22
C GLN A 412 20.73 0.38 -7.16
N ASP A 413 19.64 -0.28 -7.54
CA ASP A 413 18.28 0.26 -7.45
C ASP A 413 17.93 0.59 -5.99
N LYS A 414 17.49 1.82 -5.75
CA LYS A 414 17.10 2.32 -4.41
C LYS A 414 15.75 1.80 -3.98
N GLY A 415 14.89 1.37 -4.90
CA GLY A 415 13.58 0.79 -4.60
C GLY A 415 13.68 -0.43 -3.68
N VAL A 416 14.80 -1.17 -3.73
CA VAL A 416 15.01 -2.34 -2.86
C VAL A 416 14.99 -1.98 -1.36
N LEU A 417 15.40 -0.76 -1.00
CA LEU A 417 15.44 -0.29 0.39
C LEU A 417 14.05 -0.04 0.97
N LEU A 418 13.05 0.18 0.09
CA LEU A 418 11.65 0.35 0.43
C LEU A 418 10.83 -0.90 0.09
N ASN A 419 11.45 -2.06 -0.12
CA ASN A 419 10.74 -3.27 -0.48
C ASN A 419 9.83 -3.74 0.68
N PRO A 420 8.50 -3.82 0.50
CA PRO A 420 7.57 -4.24 1.56
C PRO A 420 7.52 -5.78 1.74
N TYR A 421 8.32 -6.53 0.96
CA TYR A 421 8.50 -7.98 1.12
C TYR A 421 9.73 -8.36 1.94
N SER A 422 10.54 -7.38 2.35
CA SER A 422 11.71 -7.64 3.20
C SER A 422 11.27 -8.26 4.53
N HIS A 423 12.05 -9.24 5.01
CA HIS A 423 11.79 -9.93 6.28
C HIS A 423 11.64 -8.92 7.41
N GLY A 424 10.62 -9.00 8.26
CA GLY A 424 10.41 -8.07 9.37
C GLY A 424 9.86 -6.68 8.98
N SER A 425 9.64 -6.40 7.69
CA SER A 425 9.03 -5.14 7.24
C SER A 425 7.55 -5.00 7.63
N SER A 426 6.92 -6.08 8.12
CA SER A 426 5.56 -6.17 8.68
C SER A 426 4.51 -5.34 7.95
N PHE A 427 4.56 -5.30 6.61
CA PHE A 427 3.61 -4.57 5.80
C PHE A 427 2.32 -5.38 5.57
N PHE A 428 1.19 -4.67 5.53
CA PHE A 428 -0.14 -5.24 5.32
C PHE A 428 -0.21 -6.06 4.05
N VAL A 429 -0.63 -7.32 4.17
CA VAL A 429 -0.59 -8.30 3.06
C VAL A 429 -1.38 -7.79 1.86
N ASN A 430 -2.56 -7.21 2.09
CA ASN A 430 -3.49 -6.77 1.05
C ASN A 430 -2.99 -5.56 0.23
N TYR A 431 -2.03 -4.80 0.76
CA TYR A 431 -1.47 -3.62 0.08
C TYR A 431 0.00 -3.80 -0.29
N ARG A 432 0.59 -4.97 -0.04
CA ARG A 432 2.04 -5.18 -0.17
C ARG A 432 2.54 -5.03 -1.60
N LEU A 433 1.80 -5.57 -2.57
CA LEU A 433 2.13 -5.42 -3.99
C LEU A 433 1.95 -3.98 -4.45
N ALA A 434 0.80 -3.38 -4.10
CA ALA A 434 0.48 -1.99 -4.40
C ALA A 434 1.56 -1.02 -3.89
N GLU A 435 2.03 -1.20 -2.65
CA GLU A 435 3.07 -0.38 -2.06
C GLU A 435 4.41 -0.58 -2.76
N LYS A 436 4.76 -1.81 -3.14
CA LYS A 436 5.99 -2.08 -3.91
C LYS A 436 6.00 -1.31 -5.22
N ILE A 437 4.91 -1.42 -5.99
CA ILE A 437 4.74 -0.72 -7.27
C ILE A 437 4.80 0.80 -7.05
N THR A 438 4.07 1.29 -6.05
CA THR A 438 4.01 2.72 -5.72
C THR A 438 5.38 3.28 -5.41
N ALA A 439 6.16 2.63 -4.54
CA ALA A 439 7.48 3.10 -4.16
C ALA A 439 8.45 3.15 -5.36
N GLU A 440 8.42 2.12 -6.23
CA GLU A 440 9.23 2.10 -7.45
C GLU A 440 8.84 3.23 -8.42
N VAL A 441 7.53 3.45 -8.64
CA VAL A 441 7.02 4.52 -9.50
C VAL A 441 7.40 5.90 -8.97
N LEU A 442 7.17 6.15 -7.67
CA LEU A 442 7.44 7.45 -7.07
C LEU A 442 8.93 7.81 -7.07
N LEU A 443 9.81 6.85 -6.76
CA LEU A 443 11.27 7.08 -6.75
C LEU A 443 11.79 7.47 -8.13
N GLN A 444 11.24 6.90 -9.20
CA GLN A 444 11.67 7.15 -10.57
C GLN A 444 11.04 8.43 -11.12
N ALA A 445 9.76 8.67 -10.79
CA ALA A 445 9.07 9.94 -11.07
C ALA A 445 9.77 11.15 -10.42
N ALA A 446 10.44 10.93 -9.28
CA ALA A 446 11.21 11.97 -8.61
C ALA A 446 12.43 12.48 -9.40
N VAL A 447 12.95 11.69 -10.34
CA VAL A 447 13.99 12.14 -11.28
C VAL A 447 13.33 12.82 -12.48
N VAL A 448 12.43 12.11 -13.17
CA VAL A 448 11.62 12.62 -14.27
C VAL A 448 10.26 11.93 -14.23
N PRO A 449 9.12 12.65 -14.22
CA PRO A 449 7.79 12.05 -14.10
C PRO A 449 7.51 10.93 -15.11
N ALA A 450 7.98 11.08 -16.35
CA ALA A 450 7.85 10.06 -17.41
C ALA A 450 8.50 8.72 -17.04
N TRP A 451 9.61 8.72 -16.30
CA TRP A 451 10.26 7.47 -15.87
C TRP A 451 9.41 6.68 -14.87
N GLY A 452 8.52 7.35 -14.11
CA GLY A 452 7.52 6.68 -13.28
C GLY A 452 6.55 5.84 -14.11
N LEU A 453 6.18 6.29 -15.32
CA LEU A 453 5.30 5.55 -16.24
C LEU A 453 6.00 4.34 -16.86
N ASP A 454 7.27 4.49 -17.26
CA ASP A 454 8.09 3.38 -17.76
C ASP A 454 8.22 2.27 -16.71
N VAL A 455 8.36 2.67 -15.44
CA VAL A 455 8.43 1.74 -14.30
C VAL A 455 7.08 1.08 -14.04
N ALA A 456 5.97 1.79 -14.17
CA ALA A 456 4.64 1.18 -14.08
C ALA A 456 4.44 0.09 -15.15
N LEU A 457 4.85 0.34 -16.40
CA LEU A 457 4.83 -0.66 -17.48
C LEU A 457 5.73 -1.87 -17.16
N LYS A 458 6.93 -1.62 -16.62
CA LYS A 458 7.83 -2.67 -16.15
C LYS A 458 7.18 -3.50 -15.04
N CYS A 459 6.50 -2.88 -14.07
CA CYS A 459 5.79 -3.57 -13.01
C CYS A 459 4.63 -4.44 -13.55
N CYS A 460 3.88 -3.95 -14.54
CA CYS A 460 2.85 -4.75 -15.23
C CYS A 460 3.45 -6.02 -15.84
N LYS A 461 4.62 -5.90 -16.47
CA LYS A 461 5.34 -7.03 -17.05
C LYS A 461 5.87 -8.01 -15.99
N GLU A 462 6.53 -7.51 -14.94
CA GLU A 462 7.27 -8.34 -13.99
C GLU A 462 6.40 -8.94 -12.88
N TYR A 463 5.45 -8.17 -12.35
CA TYR A 463 4.67 -8.54 -11.17
C TYR A 463 3.26 -9.00 -11.52
N LEU A 464 2.64 -8.37 -12.52
CA LEU A 464 1.25 -8.67 -12.83
C LEU A 464 1.10 -9.92 -13.70
N LYS A 465 2.02 -10.26 -14.62
CA LYS A 465 2.06 -11.58 -15.34
C LYS A 465 0.67 -12.16 -15.70
N ASN A 466 -0.24 -11.32 -16.22
CA ASN A 466 -1.65 -11.60 -16.56
C ASN A 466 -2.71 -11.54 -15.43
N LYS A 467 -2.34 -11.24 -14.19
CA LYS A 467 -3.25 -10.86 -13.08
C LYS A 467 -3.55 -9.36 -13.17
N ALA A 468 -4.83 -8.99 -13.15
CA ALA A 468 -5.21 -7.59 -12.93
C ALA A 468 -4.97 -7.21 -11.46
N LEU A 469 -4.65 -5.94 -11.21
CA LEU A 469 -4.64 -5.41 -9.83
C LEU A 469 -6.04 -5.54 -9.24
N GLU A 470 -6.10 -5.89 -7.95
CA GLU A 470 -7.37 -5.81 -7.23
C GLU A 470 -7.81 -4.34 -7.12
N PRO A 471 -9.13 -4.04 -7.06
CA PRO A 471 -9.60 -2.66 -6.97
C PRO A 471 -8.95 -1.87 -5.84
N GLN A 472 -8.74 -2.48 -4.67
CA GLN A 472 -8.05 -1.87 -3.53
C GLN A 472 -6.56 -1.57 -3.78
N GLU A 473 -5.88 -2.39 -4.58
CA GLU A 473 -4.46 -2.21 -4.89
C GLU A 473 -4.26 -1.06 -5.88
N LEU A 474 -5.07 -1.02 -6.95
CA LEU A 474 -5.07 0.08 -7.90
C LEU A 474 -5.39 1.40 -7.21
N ASP A 475 -6.45 1.39 -6.41
CA ASP A 475 -6.91 2.55 -5.66
C ASP A 475 -5.82 3.05 -4.68
N TRP A 476 -5.13 2.16 -3.97
CA TRP A 476 -3.97 2.51 -3.14
C TRP A 476 -2.85 3.21 -3.93
N ILE A 477 -2.46 2.64 -5.08
CA ILE A 477 -1.42 3.21 -5.95
C ILE A 477 -1.82 4.63 -6.37
N LEU A 478 -3.02 4.79 -6.91
CA LEU A 478 -3.51 6.07 -7.42
C LEU A 478 -3.61 7.12 -6.31
N ALA A 479 -4.09 6.75 -5.12
CA ALA A 479 -4.15 7.65 -3.98
C ALA A 479 -2.75 8.11 -3.53
N ARG A 480 -1.81 7.17 -3.35
CA ARG A 480 -0.41 7.49 -2.99
C ARG A 480 0.21 8.46 -4.00
N VAL A 481 0.05 8.18 -5.29
CA VAL A 481 0.64 9.00 -6.36
C VAL A 481 -0.01 10.37 -6.45
N ARG A 482 -1.34 10.48 -6.29
CA ARG A 482 -2.08 11.75 -6.33
C ARG A 482 -1.51 12.82 -5.40
N HIS A 483 -0.99 12.40 -4.24
CA HIS A 483 -0.43 13.34 -3.26
C HIS A 483 0.95 13.88 -3.61
N VAL A 484 1.69 13.20 -4.48
CA VAL A 484 3.08 13.57 -4.84
C VAL A 484 3.15 14.10 -6.27
N TYR A 485 2.54 13.38 -7.22
CA TYR A 485 2.52 13.67 -8.66
C TYR A 485 1.09 13.50 -9.23
N PRO A 486 0.17 14.44 -8.97
CA PRO A 486 -1.23 14.34 -9.41
C PRO A 486 -1.40 14.17 -10.92
N GLU A 487 -0.48 14.71 -11.72
CA GLU A 487 -0.47 14.59 -13.18
C GLU A 487 -0.25 13.16 -13.69
N LEU A 488 0.28 12.25 -12.85
CA LEU A 488 0.51 10.86 -13.21
C LEU A 488 -0.71 9.95 -12.96
N VAL A 489 -1.75 10.43 -12.28
CA VAL A 489 -2.88 9.59 -11.85
C VAL A 489 -3.64 8.98 -13.02
N GLU A 490 -4.11 9.80 -13.97
CA GLU A 490 -4.84 9.29 -15.15
C GLU A 490 -3.94 8.44 -16.07
N PRO A 491 -2.70 8.83 -16.39
CA PRO A 491 -1.74 7.98 -17.08
C PRO A 491 -1.56 6.59 -16.43
N LEU A 492 -1.34 6.54 -15.11
CA LEU A 492 -1.14 5.28 -14.39
C LEU A 492 -2.40 4.43 -14.37
N LYS A 493 -3.57 5.05 -14.20
CA LYS A 493 -4.85 4.35 -14.28
C LYS A 493 -4.99 3.65 -15.62
N TYR A 494 -4.71 4.35 -16.72
CA TYR A 494 -4.72 3.75 -18.06
C TYR A 494 -3.72 2.60 -18.21
N ILE A 495 -2.49 2.74 -17.68
CA ILE A 495 -1.48 1.65 -17.71
C ILE A 495 -1.98 0.39 -17.00
N PHE A 496 -2.58 0.55 -15.83
CA PHE A 496 -2.98 -0.58 -15.01
C PHE A 496 -4.32 -1.22 -15.42
N THR A 497 -5.15 -0.52 -16.21
CA THR A 497 -6.46 -1.05 -16.65
C THR A 497 -6.51 -1.40 -18.14
N GLU A 498 -5.92 -0.58 -19.02
CA GLU A 498 -6.10 -0.70 -20.47
C GLU A 498 -4.89 -1.28 -21.21
N VAL A 499 -3.67 -1.02 -20.72
CA VAL A 499 -2.45 -1.43 -21.42
C VAL A 499 -2.22 -2.93 -21.34
N LYS A 500 -2.04 -3.56 -22.50
CA LYS A 500 -1.70 -4.99 -22.62
C LYS A 500 -0.23 -5.16 -22.99
N ILE A 501 0.48 -5.95 -22.19
CA ILE A 501 1.86 -6.38 -22.49
C ILE A 501 1.78 -7.62 -23.36
N HIS A 502 2.27 -7.54 -24.60
CA HIS A 502 2.08 -8.58 -25.61
C HIS A 502 3.04 -9.77 -25.41
N GLY A 503 2.48 -10.98 -25.35
CA GLY A 503 3.23 -12.24 -25.36
C GLY A 503 3.24 -12.94 -26.72
N THR A 504 3.71 -14.19 -26.73
CA THR A 504 3.80 -14.99 -27.97
C THR A 504 2.42 -15.32 -28.56
N GLU A 505 1.36 -15.32 -27.74
CA GLU A 505 -0.03 -15.47 -28.16
C GLU A 505 -0.46 -14.43 -29.21
N GLN A 506 0.15 -13.24 -29.17
CA GLN A 506 -0.19 -12.15 -30.07
C GLN A 506 0.25 -12.41 -31.52
N LEU A 507 1.27 -13.26 -31.72
CA LEU A 507 1.77 -13.62 -33.05
C LEU A 507 0.68 -14.28 -33.91
N ALA A 508 -0.19 -15.10 -33.30
CA ALA A 508 -1.31 -15.73 -34.02
C ALA A 508 -2.40 -14.73 -34.42
N VAL A 509 -2.54 -13.62 -33.69
CA VAL A 509 -3.45 -12.53 -34.04
C VAL A 509 -2.88 -11.74 -35.21
N TRP A 510 -1.60 -11.36 -35.14
CA TRP A 510 -0.93 -10.63 -36.22
C TRP A 510 -0.79 -11.45 -37.49
N ALA A 511 -0.61 -12.77 -37.40
CA ALA A 511 -0.60 -13.67 -38.57
C ALA A 511 -1.91 -13.65 -39.38
N LYS A 512 -3.03 -13.26 -38.77
CA LYS A 512 -4.34 -13.12 -39.44
C LYS A 512 -4.53 -11.75 -40.08
N SER A 513 -3.67 -10.78 -39.76
CA SER A 513 -3.72 -9.45 -40.36
C SER A 513 -3.18 -9.47 -41.79
N THR A 514 -3.70 -8.60 -42.64
CA THR A 514 -3.28 -8.53 -44.05
C THR A 514 -1.82 -8.10 -44.11
N PRO A 515 -0.94 -8.83 -44.81
CA PRO A 515 0.46 -8.44 -44.97
C PRO A 515 0.56 -7.05 -45.58
N SER A 516 1.46 -6.22 -45.06
CA SER A 516 1.77 -4.95 -45.70
C SER A 516 2.47 -5.19 -47.04
N ASN A 517 2.00 -4.55 -48.11
CA ASN A 517 2.67 -4.56 -49.42
C ASN A 517 3.86 -3.59 -49.48
N SER A 518 4.21 -2.94 -48.36
CA SER A 518 5.32 -2.00 -48.27
C SER A 518 6.69 -2.70 -48.33
N GLN A 519 7.67 -2.00 -48.88
CA GLN A 519 9.07 -2.44 -48.85
C GLN A 519 9.66 -2.35 -47.44
N SER A 520 10.70 -3.14 -47.15
CA SER A 520 11.36 -3.22 -45.84
C SER A 520 11.80 -1.85 -45.31
N ASP A 521 12.44 -1.01 -46.14
CA ASP A 521 12.86 0.35 -45.78
C ASP A 521 11.69 1.25 -45.35
N GLN A 522 10.51 1.09 -45.96
CA GLN A 522 9.32 1.88 -45.61
C GLN A 522 8.76 1.43 -44.25
N ILE A 523 8.77 0.12 -44.00
CA ILE A 523 8.32 -0.46 -42.73
C ILE A 523 9.29 -0.06 -41.60
N ILE A 524 10.60 -0.10 -41.83
CA ILE A 524 11.60 0.38 -40.85
C ILE A 524 11.34 1.85 -40.49
N LYS A 525 11.14 2.72 -41.49
CA LYS A 525 10.79 4.12 -41.24
C LYS A 525 9.46 4.29 -40.51
N ALA A 526 8.45 3.47 -40.81
CA ALA A 526 7.17 3.49 -40.09
C ALA A 526 7.36 3.14 -38.61
N ILE A 527 8.14 2.10 -38.30
CA ILE A 527 8.48 1.72 -36.92
C ILE A 527 9.24 2.86 -36.23
N GLU A 528 10.24 3.46 -36.88
CA GLU A 528 10.99 4.58 -36.32
C GLU A 528 10.09 5.79 -36.01
N ASN A 529 9.22 6.17 -36.95
CA ASN A 529 8.27 7.26 -36.77
C ASN A 529 7.31 6.99 -35.61
N ALA A 530 6.77 5.77 -35.52
CA ALA A 530 5.88 5.38 -34.43
C ALA A 530 6.60 5.38 -33.07
N LEU A 531 7.88 4.96 -33.02
CA LEU A 531 8.68 5.02 -31.80
C LEU A 531 9.02 6.45 -31.38
N GLU A 532 9.29 7.36 -32.33
CA GLU A 532 9.47 8.80 -32.02
C GLU A 532 8.15 9.48 -31.65
N GLU A 533 7.03 9.07 -32.23
CA GLU A 533 5.69 9.52 -31.81
C GLU A 533 5.39 9.07 -30.37
N ALA A 534 5.70 7.82 -30.04
CA ALA A 534 5.56 7.30 -28.68
C ALA A 534 6.40 8.10 -27.68
N LYS A 535 7.64 8.43 -28.04
CA LYS A 535 8.54 9.23 -27.21
C LYS A 535 8.09 10.69 -27.05
N SER A 536 7.55 11.29 -28.11
CA SER A 536 7.08 12.68 -28.10
C SER A 536 5.70 12.86 -27.45
N ALA A 537 4.96 11.78 -27.22
CA ALA A 537 3.66 11.80 -26.53
C ALA A 537 3.75 12.23 -25.06
N GLY A 538 4.94 12.20 -24.44
CA GLY A 538 5.16 12.64 -23.07
C GLY A 538 4.30 11.86 -22.06
N LEU A 539 3.40 12.55 -21.35
CA LEU A 539 2.48 11.93 -20.39
C LEU A 539 1.18 11.39 -21.02
N ASN A 540 0.97 11.54 -22.33
CA ASN A 540 -0.18 10.98 -23.03
C ASN A 540 0.04 9.49 -23.33
N VAL A 541 -0.21 8.64 -22.33
CA VAL A 541 0.03 7.19 -22.41
C VAL A 541 -0.85 6.52 -23.45
N GLU A 542 -2.09 6.97 -23.65
CA GLU A 542 -2.97 6.40 -24.67
C GLU A 542 -2.35 6.55 -26.07
N LYS A 543 -1.88 7.77 -26.38
CA LYS A 543 -1.18 8.05 -27.63
C LYS A 543 0.12 7.25 -27.73
N GLN A 544 0.90 7.23 -26.65
CA GLN A 544 2.15 6.47 -26.58
C GLN A 544 1.91 4.97 -26.86
N TYR A 545 0.90 4.39 -26.23
CA TYR A 545 0.57 2.98 -26.34
C TYR A 545 0.06 2.63 -27.73
N LYS A 546 -0.78 3.48 -28.33
CA LYS A 546 -1.24 3.29 -29.72
C LYS A 546 -0.06 3.27 -30.70
N ALA A 547 0.87 4.23 -30.57
CA ALA A 547 2.06 4.26 -31.41
C ALA A 547 2.95 3.02 -31.20
N TYR A 548 3.07 2.51 -29.96
CA TYR A 548 3.75 1.24 -29.71
C TYR A 548 3.04 0.04 -30.36
N GLN A 549 1.70 -0.01 -30.37
CA GLN A 549 0.96 -1.09 -31.01
C GLN A 549 1.19 -1.11 -32.53
N GLU A 550 1.19 0.05 -33.17
CA GLU A 550 1.50 0.21 -34.60
C GLU A 550 2.94 -0.27 -34.88
N ALA A 551 3.91 0.19 -34.10
CA ALA A 551 5.31 -0.25 -34.20
C ALA A 551 5.48 -1.77 -34.02
N LEU A 552 4.74 -2.39 -33.09
CA LEU A 552 4.80 -3.84 -32.86
C LEU A 552 4.24 -4.65 -34.03
N GLN A 553 3.12 -4.21 -34.61
CA GLN A 553 2.54 -4.86 -35.78
C GLN A 553 3.45 -4.73 -37.00
N ASP A 554 4.03 -3.55 -37.22
CA ASP A 554 4.98 -3.32 -38.30
C ASP A 554 6.27 -4.11 -38.11
N PHE A 555 6.75 -4.22 -36.87
CA PHE A 555 7.90 -5.07 -36.56
C PHE A 555 7.63 -6.55 -36.83
N TYR A 556 6.43 -7.04 -36.53
CA TYR A 556 5.99 -8.39 -36.92
C TYR A 556 6.00 -8.56 -38.44
N ASN A 557 5.44 -7.59 -39.19
CA ASN A 557 5.41 -7.62 -40.65
C ASN A 557 6.81 -7.63 -41.25
N LEU A 558 7.72 -6.80 -40.72
CA LEU A 558 9.11 -6.72 -41.13
C LEU A 558 9.79 -8.11 -41.06
N LEU A 559 9.63 -8.82 -39.95
CA LEU A 559 10.31 -10.11 -39.73
C LEU A 559 9.71 -11.30 -40.49
N ASN A 560 8.43 -11.24 -40.87
CA ASN A 560 7.71 -12.39 -41.42
C ASN A 560 7.31 -12.24 -42.90
N HIS A 561 7.29 -11.00 -43.42
CA HIS A 561 6.77 -10.72 -44.76
C HIS A 561 7.76 -9.97 -45.67
N CYS A 562 8.90 -9.51 -45.14
CA CYS A 562 9.95 -8.87 -45.93
C CYS A 562 11.16 -9.77 -46.13
N GLN A 563 11.84 -9.61 -47.27
CA GLN A 563 13.22 -10.09 -47.45
C GLN A 563 14.15 -9.02 -46.90
N LEU A 564 14.94 -9.37 -45.88
CA LEU A 564 15.80 -8.42 -45.16
C LEU A 564 17.27 -8.67 -45.44
N SER A 565 18.01 -7.61 -45.70
CA SER A 565 19.47 -7.58 -45.76
C SER A 565 20.10 -7.72 -44.36
N ASN A 566 21.41 -8.02 -44.33
CA ASN A 566 22.17 -8.08 -43.07
C ASN A 566 22.22 -6.74 -42.32
N GLU A 567 22.16 -5.61 -43.04
CA GLU A 567 22.14 -4.26 -42.46
C GLU A 567 20.79 -4.00 -41.77
N GLU A 568 19.68 -4.26 -42.46
CA GLU A 568 18.32 -4.12 -41.91
C GLU A 568 18.10 -5.05 -40.70
N LEU A 569 18.61 -6.27 -40.74
CA LEU A 569 18.57 -7.19 -39.59
C LEU A 569 19.38 -6.68 -38.41
N THR A 570 20.46 -5.93 -38.67
CA THR A 570 21.26 -5.29 -37.62
C THR A 570 20.50 -4.14 -36.98
N VAL A 571 19.84 -3.30 -37.79
CA VAL A 571 18.95 -2.22 -37.32
C VAL A 571 17.80 -2.79 -36.49
N ALA A 572 17.11 -3.82 -36.99
CA ALA A 572 16.04 -4.49 -36.27
C ALA A 572 16.50 -5.04 -34.90
N SER A 573 17.69 -5.63 -34.83
CA SER A 573 18.22 -6.23 -33.59
C SER A 573 18.73 -5.20 -32.58
N LYS A 574 19.49 -4.20 -33.03
CA LYS A 574 20.22 -3.28 -32.15
C LYS A 574 19.47 -2.00 -31.84
N GLU A 575 18.56 -1.58 -32.72
CA GLU A 575 17.91 -0.26 -32.62
C GLU A 575 16.42 -0.36 -32.33
N LEU A 576 15.70 -1.22 -33.07
CA LEU A 576 14.23 -1.30 -32.97
C LEU A 576 13.77 -2.20 -31.82
N LEU A 577 14.22 -3.47 -31.79
CA LEU A 577 13.79 -4.45 -30.79
C LEU A 577 14.02 -3.99 -29.34
N PRO A 578 15.15 -3.36 -28.96
CA PRO A 578 15.35 -2.87 -27.60
C PRO A 578 14.34 -1.79 -27.18
N LYS A 579 13.91 -0.93 -28.11
CA LYS A 579 12.91 0.14 -27.85
C LYS A 579 11.50 -0.42 -27.64
N LEU A 580 11.19 -1.58 -28.21
CA LEU A 580 9.90 -2.27 -28.05
C LEU A 580 9.79 -3.09 -26.74
N LYS A 581 10.91 -3.29 -26.02
CA LYS A 581 11.00 -4.18 -24.87
C LYS A 581 10.01 -3.88 -23.73
N LEU A 582 9.60 -2.61 -23.59
CA LEU A 582 8.66 -2.18 -22.54
C LEU A 582 7.24 -2.70 -22.77
N CYS A 583 6.85 -2.95 -24.02
CA CYS A 583 5.47 -3.34 -24.39
C CYS A 583 5.32 -4.85 -24.69
N ILE A 584 6.39 -5.64 -24.55
CA ILE A 584 6.39 -7.07 -24.83
C ILE A 584 6.94 -7.91 -23.68
N LYS A 585 6.42 -9.13 -23.53
CA LYS A 585 6.93 -10.12 -22.57
C LYS A 585 8.32 -10.62 -23.00
N ASP A 586 9.10 -11.12 -22.04
CA ASP A 586 10.47 -11.58 -22.31
C ASP A 586 10.53 -12.79 -23.25
N GLU A 587 9.50 -13.64 -23.23
CA GLU A 587 9.34 -14.75 -24.17
C GLU A 587 9.23 -14.29 -25.63
N LEU A 588 8.42 -13.27 -25.91
CA LEU A 588 8.27 -12.70 -27.25
C LEU A 588 9.56 -11.99 -27.67
N TYR A 589 10.18 -11.24 -26.76
CA TYR A 589 11.47 -10.60 -27.00
C TYR A 589 12.55 -11.63 -27.38
N ALA A 590 12.63 -12.75 -26.65
CA ALA A 590 13.58 -13.82 -26.91
C ALA A 590 13.31 -14.49 -28.27
N GLN A 591 12.05 -14.78 -28.58
CA GLN A 591 11.65 -15.38 -29.85
C GLN A 591 12.02 -14.50 -31.05
N TRP A 592 11.72 -13.20 -31.00
CA TRP A 592 12.11 -12.27 -32.06
C TRP A 592 13.63 -12.13 -32.18
N LYS A 593 14.35 -12.10 -31.06
CA LYS A 593 15.81 -12.10 -31.06
C LYS A 593 16.38 -13.34 -31.75
N ASP A 594 15.82 -14.51 -31.52
CA ASP A 594 16.26 -15.76 -32.15
C ASP A 594 15.83 -15.88 -33.61
N GLN A 595 14.66 -15.35 -33.98
CA GLN A 595 14.23 -15.21 -35.38
C GLN A 595 15.21 -14.33 -36.17
N ILE A 596 15.59 -13.17 -35.65
CA ILE A 596 16.56 -12.28 -36.29
C ILE A 596 17.92 -12.97 -36.48
N LYS A 597 18.41 -13.69 -35.45
CA LYS A 597 19.66 -14.47 -35.59
C LYS A 597 19.57 -15.55 -36.67
N THR A 598 18.41 -16.19 -36.79
CA THR A 598 18.17 -17.22 -37.79
C THR A 598 18.20 -16.64 -39.20
N LEU A 599 17.52 -15.50 -39.40
CA LEU A 599 17.55 -14.76 -40.66
C LEU A 599 18.96 -14.28 -41.02
N GLN A 600 19.74 -13.75 -40.05
CA GLN A 600 21.13 -13.34 -40.27
C GLN A 600 22.02 -14.51 -40.72
N ARG A 601 21.87 -15.68 -40.09
CA ARG A 601 22.60 -16.90 -40.50
C ARG A 601 22.20 -17.35 -41.91
N GLY A 602 20.92 -17.21 -42.27
CA GLY A 602 20.42 -17.50 -43.62
C GLY A 602 21.04 -16.57 -44.67
N ALA A 603 20.96 -15.26 -44.44
CA ALA A 603 21.52 -14.24 -45.33
C ALA A 603 23.04 -14.37 -45.53
N MET A 604 23.80 -14.70 -44.47
CA MET A 604 25.24 -14.99 -44.61
C MET A 604 25.54 -16.21 -45.48
N LYS A 605 24.73 -17.28 -45.37
CA LYS A 605 24.90 -18.49 -46.20
C LYS A 605 24.60 -18.20 -47.67
N GLU A 606 23.56 -17.43 -47.97
CA GLU A 606 23.22 -17.01 -49.33
C GLU A 606 24.30 -16.09 -49.94
N GLN A 607 24.87 -15.17 -49.17
CA GLN A 607 26.02 -14.37 -49.61
C GLN A 607 27.26 -15.23 -49.90
N GLN A 608 27.53 -16.25 -49.09
CA GLN A 608 28.62 -17.21 -49.35
C GLN A 608 28.38 -18.04 -50.61
N LEU A 609 27.16 -18.54 -50.82
CA LEU A 609 26.75 -19.29 -52.03
C LEU A 609 26.81 -18.43 -53.30
N ASN A 610 26.40 -17.17 -53.24
CA ASN A 610 26.46 -16.26 -54.39
C ASN A 610 27.90 -15.80 -54.68
N SER A 611 28.75 -15.66 -53.66
CA SER A 611 30.19 -15.35 -53.85
C SER A 611 31.00 -16.52 -54.41
N SER A 612 30.50 -17.75 -54.35
CA SER A 612 31.11 -18.96 -54.92
C SER A 612 30.57 -19.32 -56.32
N HIS A 613 29.70 -18.48 -56.90
CA HIS A 613 29.20 -18.57 -58.28
C HIS A 613 29.57 -17.31 -59.10
N VAL A 614 30.85 -16.92 -59.05
CA VAL A 614 31.42 -16.07 -60.11
C VAL A 614 31.88 -16.98 -61.25
N PRO A 615 31.36 -16.86 -62.49
CA PRO A 615 31.86 -17.63 -63.61
C PRO A 615 33.26 -17.14 -63.96
N THR A 616 34.26 -17.99 -63.77
CA THR A 616 35.61 -17.81 -64.28
C THR A 616 35.55 -17.84 -65.81
N SER A 617 35.42 -16.66 -66.43
CA SER A 617 35.77 -16.47 -67.84
C SER A 617 37.14 -15.81 -67.90
N GLN A 618 37.96 -16.28 -68.86
CA GLN A 618 39.38 -15.98 -69.09
C GLN A 618 40.30 -16.82 -68.17
N GLY A 619 41.06 -17.81 -68.65
CA GLY A 619 41.80 -17.86 -69.91
C GLY A 619 43.25 -17.50 -69.61
N GLY A 620 44.04 -18.49 -69.16
CA GLY A 620 45.43 -18.27 -68.77
C GLY A 620 46.15 -19.59 -68.53
N ILE A 621 46.74 -20.09 -69.59
CA ILE A 621 47.69 -21.21 -69.63
C ILE A 621 48.85 -20.93 -68.68
N PHE A 622 49.18 -21.84 -67.76
CA PHE A 622 50.57 -22.07 -67.34
C PHE A 622 50.75 -23.47 -66.72
N THR A 623 51.81 -24.12 -67.17
CA THR A 623 52.24 -25.52 -66.93
C THR A 623 53.00 -25.70 -65.59
N PRO A 624 53.25 -26.97 -65.17
CA PRO A 624 53.47 -27.35 -63.77
C PRO A 624 54.95 -27.50 -63.40
N LYS A 625 55.27 -27.39 -62.09
CA LYS A 625 56.48 -27.96 -61.50
C LYS A 625 56.23 -28.53 -60.09
N ASP A 626 56.42 -29.84 -60.02
CA ASP A 626 57.13 -30.64 -59.01
C ASP A 626 56.93 -30.42 -57.50
N LYS A 627 56.36 -31.47 -56.85
CA LYS A 627 57.06 -32.42 -55.94
C LYS A 627 58.21 -31.83 -55.08
N GLN A 628 58.37 -32.06 -53.78
CA GLN A 628 57.88 -33.07 -52.82
C GLN A 628 58.39 -32.68 -51.39
N PRO A 629 58.40 -33.53 -50.34
CA PRO A 629 57.82 -33.22 -49.03
C PRO A 629 58.83 -33.19 -47.87
N THR A 630 58.36 -32.97 -46.64
CA THR A 630 58.87 -33.42 -45.31
C THR A 630 58.18 -32.54 -44.27
N GLY A 631 57.81 -32.94 -43.06
CA GLY A 631 58.02 -34.13 -42.25
C GLY A 631 57.49 -33.76 -40.86
N ALA A 632 56.88 -34.71 -40.18
CA ALA A 632 56.26 -34.55 -38.87
C ALA A 632 57.29 -34.59 -37.71
N ASP A 633 56.77 -34.28 -36.53
CA ASP A 633 57.24 -34.66 -35.18
C ASP A 633 58.39 -33.83 -34.56
N THR A 634 58.45 -33.52 -33.26
CA THR A 634 57.63 -33.75 -32.04
C THR A 634 58.23 -32.92 -30.89
N SER A 635 57.41 -32.59 -29.86
CA SER A 635 57.78 -32.42 -28.42
C SER A 635 58.75 -31.26 -28.06
N SER A 636 58.84 -30.67 -26.86
CA SER A 636 58.10 -30.59 -25.59
C SER A 636 58.82 -29.52 -24.72
N HIS A 637 58.28 -29.25 -23.52
CA HIS A 637 58.82 -28.41 -22.40
C HIS A 637 58.52 -26.91 -22.49
N SER A 638 57.67 -26.31 -21.65
CA SER A 638 57.51 -26.23 -20.18
C SER A 638 57.92 -24.84 -19.67
N GLN A 639 57.30 -24.46 -18.54
CA GLN A 639 57.54 -23.29 -17.69
C GLN A 639 56.80 -21.98 -18.03
N GLY A 640 55.80 -21.67 -17.19
CA GLY A 640 55.45 -20.29 -16.82
C GLY A 640 56.58 -19.63 -15.99
N PRO A 641 56.40 -18.40 -15.46
CA PRO A 641 55.32 -18.12 -14.51
C PRO A 641 54.63 -16.75 -14.65
N GLU A 642 53.68 -16.56 -13.74
CA GLU A 642 52.88 -15.41 -13.34
C GLU A 642 53.64 -14.07 -13.10
N TYR A 643 52.79 -13.03 -12.92
CA TYR A 643 52.96 -11.74 -12.20
C TYR A 643 53.14 -10.48 -13.07
N HIS A 644 52.03 -9.79 -13.36
CA HIS A 644 51.50 -8.66 -12.57
C HIS A 644 50.09 -8.25 -13.00
#